data_AF-A0A9Q5JM55-F1
#
_entry.id   AF-A0A9Q5JM55-F1
#
_cell.length_a   1.000
_cell.length_b   1.000
_cell.length_c   1.000
_cell.angle_alpha   90.00
_cell.angle_beta   90.00
_cell.angle_gamma   90.00
#
_symmetry.space_group_name_H-M   'P 1'
#
loop_
_entity.id
_entity.type
_entity.pdbx_description
1 polymer ?
#
loop_
_entity_poly.entity_id
_entity_poly.type
_entity_poly.pdbx_seq_one_letter_code
_entity_poly.pdbx_strand_id
1 'polypeptide(L)'
;MNFNQFINKQNIIMTEDEHNVYDFLKHHDPNWSSNYIDHLLDGRDKVSQRLITSLHRENLVKSRDHSRILNRHQFAGYGVNVIAILEIYFPISNIYLYAPITGMHAFDRIDVEGPFYFKNLSKEDDFERVLHPNQILDWILIEDENLNNEASVQFRNDLNNSAANMTFALSFQHYTMRNERAPLYNLIKNANDSYLRSEQSVIEGHPLHPGAKLRKGMNAEENFMYSSEFGNVIHLKAVFIHKSISRIQSLNVDYNVAVKQMFPDLIKTLEKEFGEDFNLQNYHLMMVHPWQIKHILQSDYRDELNEKLILISNHSVPYYAGLSFRTLVPKQPDLSPHIKLSTNVHITGEIRTLSEQTTYNGPLVTQILREIMSKDEDFSHYQSTYIDENAGIHFYNRNDNEAIQTDRSEQLGTLFRNNLYQFISNETVPVIPSSLVATYPYNTEAPICTLIKTYQNTHQYKNYEEAAKQWIKDYSKALLGLVIPLYSKYGISLEAHLQNSVATFNKDGSLNMIYIRDFEGLRIDNEQLNNAGFTTRHFHEKSRILTNSKTSVFNKMFYSTVQNHLGELVITIAKYSNSKVLEQEIWQIISQTVEDIFNHMTHISKQHLNNIKRTIFASEIDYKCVTTMRLEDQAHEYTYIKVNNPLHRKNDL
;
A
#
# COMPACT_ATOMS: atom_id res chain seq x y z
N MET A 1 11.13 37.94 -11.68
CA MET A 1 10.30 37.28 -10.64
C MET A 1 9.97 35.91 -11.19
N ASN A 2 10.21 34.82 -10.46
CA ASN A 2 9.85 33.48 -10.94
C ASN A 2 8.31 33.40 -11.02
N PHE A 3 7.74 32.99 -12.15
CA PHE A 3 6.29 32.87 -12.37
C PHE A 3 5.59 32.11 -11.23
N ASN A 4 6.23 31.06 -10.72
CA ASN A 4 5.72 30.29 -9.58
C ASN A 4 5.71 31.08 -8.26
N GLN A 5 6.71 31.94 -8.04
CA GLN A 5 6.72 32.82 -6.85
C GLN A 5 5.62 33.88 -6.90
N PHE A 6 5.16 34.27 -8.09
CA PHE A 6 4.03 35.19 -8.24
C PHE A 6 2.70 34.47 -7.95
N ILE A 7 2.50 33.26 -8.49
CA ILE A 7 1.31 32.44 -8.21
C ILE A 7 1.21 32.09 -6.72
N ASN A 8 2.31 31.73 -6.07
CA ASN A 8 2.33 31.47 -4.63
C ASN A 8 1.95 32.70 -3.77
N LYS A 9 1.89 33.91 -4.37
CA LYS A 9 1.47 35.16 -3.71
C LYS A 9 0.04 35.58 -4.06
N GLN A 10 -0.64 34.88 -4.97
CA GLN A 10 -2.05 35.13 -5.27
C GLN A 10 -2.98 34.43 -4.28
N ASN A 11 -4.22 34.89 -4.17
CA ASN A 11 -5.27 34.22 -3.39
C ASN A 11 -5.68 32.93 -4.11
N ILE A 12 -5.04 31.81 -3.77
CA ILE A 12 -5.46 30.47 -4.21
C ILE A 12 -6.83 30.18 -3.60
N ILE A 13 -7.78 29.78 -4.43
CA ILE A 13 -9.11 29.36 -3.97
C ILE A 13 -8.98 27.94 -3.41
N MET A 14 -9.25 27.77 -2.12
CA MET A 14 -9.33 26.47 -1.46
C MET A 14 -10.65 25.78 -1.78
N THR A 15 -10.60 24.46 -1.90
CA THR A 15 -11.78 23.58 -1.92
C THR A 15 -12.39 23.48 -0.52
N GLU A 16 -13.60 22.92 -0.42
CA GLU A 16 -14.26 22.70 0.88
C GLU A 16 -13.44 21.78 1.79
N ASP A 17 -12.87 20.69 1.26
CA ASP A 17 -12.01 19.78 2.02
C ASP A 17 -10.76 20.50 2.56
N GLU A 18 -10.12 21.37 1.77
CA GLU A 18 -8.96 22.15 2.19
C GLU A 18 -9.32 23.19 3.26
N HIS A 19 -10.46 23.86 3.12
CA HIS A 19 -10.99 24.77 4.13
C HIS A 19 -11.26 24.04 5.46
N ASN A 20 -11.87 22.86 5.41
CA ASN A 20 -12.16 22.07 6.61
C ASN A 20 -10.88 21.68 7.37
N VAL A 21 -9.81 21.30 6.66
CA VAL A 21 -8.49 21.02 7.28
C VAL A 21 -7.89 22.30 7.86
N TYR A 22 -7.91 23.39 7.11
CA TYR A 22 -7.35 24.66 7.56
C TYR A 22 -8.05 25.22 8.81
N ASP A 23 -9.39 25.14 8.85
CA ASP A 23 -10.16 25.60 10.00
C ASP A 23 -9.93 24.72 11.24
N PHE A 24 -9.78 23.40 11.07
CA PHE A 24 -9.32 22.54 12.15
C PHE A 24 -7.94 22.98 12.67
N LEU A 25 -6.98 23.22 11.76
CA LEU A 25 -5.61 23.61 12.11
C LEU A 25 -5.53 24.95 12.83
N LYS A 26 -6.36 25.94 12.45
CA LYS A 26 -6.42 27.24 13.14
C LYS A 26 -6.71 27.11 14.63
N HIS A 27 -7.54 26.15 15.01
CA HIS A 27 -7.90 25.90 16.41
C HIS A 27 -6.89 24.96 17.09
N HIS A 28 -6.33 24.02 16.34
CA HIS A 28 -5.43 22.98 16.87
C HIS A 28 -3.97 23.45 17.04
N ASP A 29 -3.36 23.99 15.98
CA ASP A 29 -2.00 24.56 15.97
C ASP A 29 -1.89 25.68 14.93
N PRO A 30 -1.97 26.96 15.35
CA PRO A 30 -1.89 28.11 14.43
C PRO A 30 -0.60 28.18 13.61
N ASN A 31 0.53 27.68 14.13
CA ASN A 31 1.80 27.70 13.38
C ASN A 31 1.76 26.69 12.24
N TRP A 32 1.19 25.51 12.49
CA TRP A 32 0.97 24.50 11.45
C TRP A 32 -0.07 24.98 10.42
N SER A 33 -1.10 25.73 10.84
CA SER A 33 -2.08 26.30 9.89
C SER A 33 -1.44 27.20 8.82
N SER A 34 -0.43 28.00 9.18
CA SER A 34 0.33 28.80 8.21
C SER A 34 1.14 27.91 7.27
N ASN A 35 1.78 26.86 7.80
CA ASN A 35 2.55 25.91 7.02
C ASN A 35 1.67 25.12 6.03
N TYR A 36 0.42 24.82 6.38
CA TYR A 36 -0.55 24.20 5.48
C TYR A 36 -0.81 25.05 4.23
N ILE A 37 -0.98 26.36 4.40
CA ILE A 37 -1.14 27.29 3.27
C ILE A 37 0.11 27.29 2.38
N ASP A 38 1.29 27.34 2.99
CA ASP A 38 2.56 27.40 2.25
C ASP A 38 2.80 26.17 1.35
N HIS A 39 2.23 25.01 1.72
CA HIS A 39 2.40 23.74 1.00
C HIS A 39 1.13 23.28 0.25
N LEU A 40 0.13 24.15 0.12
CA LEU A 40 -1.14 23.83 -0.56
C LEU A 40 -0.91 23.35 -2.00
N LEU A 41 -0.06 24.07 -2.75
CA LEU A 41 0.24 23.67 -4.13
C LEU A 41 1.12 22.42 -4.19
N ASP A 42 1.96 22.16 -3.19
CA ASP A 42 2.78 20.94 -3.17
C ASP A 42 1.89 19.70 -3.04
N GLY A 43 0.87 19.74 -2.18
CA GLY A 43 -0.10 18.66 -2.06
C GLY A 43 -0.93 18.45 -3.33
N ARG A 44 -1.37 19.52 -3.98
CA ARG A 44 -2.08 19.47 -5.27
C ARG A 44 -1.18 18.96 -6.40
N ASP A 45 0.08 19.35 -6.43
CA ASP A 45 1.06 18.89 -7.41
C ASP A 45 1.34 17.39 -7.24
N LYS A 46 1.43 16.87 -6.01
CA LYS A 46 1.58 15.42 -5.76
C LYS A 46 0.39 14.59 -6.25
N VAL A 47 -0.84 15.11 -6.15
CA VAL A 47 -2.03 14.44 -6.71
C VAL A 47 -2.04 14.55 -8.24
N SER A 48 -1.73 15.73 -8.78
CA SER A 48 -1.65 15.97 -10.22
C SER A 48 -0.59 15.10 -10.89
N GLN A 49 0.57 14.96 -10.27
CA GLN A 49 1.67 14.08 -10.71
C GLN A 49 1.16 12.66 -11.02
N ARG A 50 0.41 12.07 -10.08
CA ARG A 50 -0.12 10.70 -10.21
C ARG A 50 -1.16 10.59 -11.32
N LEU A 51 -1.98 11.62 -11.51
CA LEU A 51 -2.97 11.68 -12.59
C LEU A 51 -2.29 11.80 -13.97
N ILE A 52 -1.28 12.67 -14.10
CA ILE A 52 -0.51 12.85 -15.33
C ILE A 52 0.28 11.60 -15.70
N THR A 53 0.97 10.98 -14.74
CA THR A 53 1.65 9.70 -14.97
C THR A 53 0.66 8.63 -15.41
N SER A 54 -0.55 8.59 -14.83
CA SER A 54 -1.58 7.64 -15.23
C SER A 54 -2.13 7.89 -16.64
N LEU A 55 -2.31 9.14 -17.06
CA LEU A 55 -2.69 9.49 -18.43
C LEU A 55 -1.75 8.81 -19.44
N HIS A 56 -0.46 9.10 -19.31
CA HIS A 56 0.54 8.55 -20.22
C HIS A 56 0.70 7.03 -20.08
N ARG A 57 0.70 6.49 -18.85
CA ARG A 57 0.91 5.05 -18.60
C ARG A 57 -0.28 4.19 -19.04
N GLU A 58 -1.49 4.67 -18.89
CA GLU A 58 -2.71 3.89 -19.16
C GLU A 58 -3.28 4.18 -20.56
N ASN A 59 -2.64 5.10 -21.30
CA ASN A 59 -3.15 5.67 -22.54
C ASN A 59 -4.60 6.18 -22.42
N LEU A 60 -4.95 6.68 -21.23
CA LEU A 60 -6.28 7.21 -20.94
C LEU A 60 -6.57 8.35 -21.91
N VAL A 61 -7.76 8.34 -22.53
CA VAL A 61 -8.18 9.27 -23.60
C VAL A 61 -7.16 9.43 -24.73
N LYS A 62 -6.45 8.34 -25.08
CA LYS A 62 -5.37 8.32 -26.11
C LYS A 62 -4.23 9.31 -25.83
N SER A 63 -4.05 9.71 -24.57
CA SER A 63 -3.08 10.74 -24.21
C SER A 63 -1.63 10.34 -24.49
N ARG A 64 -1.27 9.04 -24.45
CA ARG A 64 0.06 8.57 -24.88
C ARG A 64 0.26 8.78 -26.37
N ASP A 65 -0.75 8.48 -27.18
CA ASP A 65 -0.70 8.64 -28.64
C ASP A 65 -0.54 10.12 -29.04
N HIS A 66 -1.05 11.03 -28.19
CA HIS A 66 -0.91 12.47 -28.32
C HIS A 66 0.20 13.08 -27.44
N SER A 67 1.11 12.25 -26.91
CA SER A 67 2.26 12.71 -26.12
C SER A 67 3.52 12.86 -26.97
N ARG A 68 4.36 13.85 -26.64
CA ARG A 68 5.75 13.88 -27.12
C ARG A 68 6.71 14.35 -26.03
N ILE A 69 7.96 13.94 -26.14
CA ILE A 69 9.02 14.36 -25.23
C ILE A 69 9.77 15.54 -25.87
N LEU A 70 9.67 16.69 -25.22
CA LEU A 70 10.27 17.95 -25.62
C LEU A 70 11.61 18.17 -24.93
N ASN A 71 12.48 18.94 -25.59
CA ASN A 71 13.76 19.32 -25.03
C ASN A 71 13.57 20.44 -23.99
N ARG A 72 14.23 20.33 -22.84
CA ARG A 72 14.16 21.29 -21.72
C ARG A 72 14.36 22.76 -22.12
N HIS A 73 15.11 23.05 -23.19
CA HIS A 73 15.40 24.43 -23.62
C HIS A 73 14.14 25.18 -24.08
N GLN A 74 13.06 24.47 -24.45
CA GLN A 74 11.77 25.07 -24.78
C GLN A 74 11.04 25.62 -23.54
N PHE A 75 11.52 25.30 -22.33
CA PHE A 75 10.99 25.76 -21.04
C PHE A 75 11.95 26.66 -20.25
N ALA A 76 13.00 27.18 -20.90
CA ALA A 76 13.97 28.08 -20.28
C ALA A 76 13.29 29.35 -19.75
N GLY A 77 13.23 29.52 -18.42
CA GLY A 77 12.62 30.68 -17.76
C GLY A 77 11.65 30.35 -16.61
N TYR A 78 11.14 29.11 -16.56
CA TYR A 78 10.16 28.69 -15.55
C TYR A 78 10.76 28.00 -14.31
N GLY A 79 12.10 28.07 -14.16
CA GLY A 79 12.81 27.58 -12.97
C GLY A 79 12.86 26.06 -12.81
N VAL A 80 12.67 25.30 -13.89
CA VAL A 80 12.57 23.84 -13.85
C VAL A 80 13.86 23.19 -14.34
N ASN A 81 14.60 22.49 -13.46
CA ASN A 81 15.81 21.77 -13.82
C ASN A 81 15.49 20.30 -14.11
N VAL A 82 15.14 19.99 -15.36
CA VAL A 82 14.68 18.65 -15.77
C VAL A 82 15.40 18.12 -17.01
N ILE A 83 15.29 16.79 -17.21
CA ILE A 83 15.91 16.10 -18.35
C ILE A 83 15.16 16.38 -19.66
N ALA A 84 13.83 16.49 -19.59
CA ALA A 84 12.94 16.73 -20.72
C ALA A 84 11.57 17.20 -20.19
N ILE A 85 10.66 17.55 -21.09
CA ILE A 85 9.27 17.88 -20.77
C ILE A 85 8.36 16.89 -21.49
N LEU A 86 7.43 16.27 -20.77
CA LEU A 86 6.32 15.53 -21.34
C LEU A 86 5.27 16.55 -21.78
N GLU A 87 5.02 16.66 -23.08
CA GLU A 87 3.90 17.41 -23.60
C GLU A 87 2.77 16.44 -23.97
N ILE A 88 1.56 16.69 -23.48
CA ILE A 88 0.35 15.94 -23.80
C ILE A 88 -0.62 16.89 -24.48
N TYR A 89 -1.06 16.57 -25.70
CA TYR A 89 -2.10 17.32 -26.39
C TYR A 89 -3.48 16.73 -26.12
N PHE A 90 -4.44 17.59 -25.79
CA PHE A 90 -5.87 17.29 -25.64
C PHE A 90 -6.61 17.91 -26.84
N PRO A 91 -6.85 17.14 -27.93
CA PRO A 91 -7.35 17.68 -29.20
C PRO A 91 -8.72 18.36 -29.14
N ILE A 92 -9.66 17.81 -28.37
CA ILE A 92 -11.02 18.37 -28.26
C ILE A 92 -11.01 19.62 -27.38
N SER A 93 -10.27 19.57 -26.27
CA SER A 93 -10.08 20.70 -25.35
C SER A 93 -9.22 21.82 -25.95
N ASN A 94 -8.45 21.52 -27.00
CA ASN A 94 -7.49 22.41 -27.65
C ASN A 94 -6.41 22.93 -26.68
N ILE A 95 -5.90 22.03 -25.83
CA ILE A 95 -4.96 22.34 -24.73
C ILE A 95 -3.71 21.46 -24.84
N TYR A 96 -2.55 22.07 -24.58
CA TYR A 96 -1.32 21.34 -24.29
C TYR A 96 -1.04 21.36 -22.78
N LEU A 97 -0.78 20.20 -22.20
CA LEU A 97 -0.26 20.03 -20.84
C LEU A 97 1.23 19.73 -20.90
N TYR A 98 1.99 20.35 -20.01
CA TYR A 98 3.44 20.24 -19.93
C TYR A 98 3.86 19.79 -18.54
N ALA A 99 4.50 18.63 -18.49
CA ALA A 99 4.95 18.00 -17.26
C ALA A 99 6.47 17.78 -17.26
N PRO A 100 7.20 18.40 -16.32
CA PRO A 100 8.64 18.21 -16.21
C PRO A 100 9.00 16.76 -15.93
N ILE A 101 9.80 16.12 -16.80
CA ILE A 101 10.24 14.73 -16.63
C ILE A 101 11.48 14.70 -15.74
N THR A 102 11.45 13.88 -14.70
CA THR A 102 12.57 13.61 -13.79
C THR A 102 13.18 12.23 -13.98
N GLY A 103 12.47 11.31 -14.66
CA GLY A 103 12.98 9.97 -14.95
C GLY A 103 12.16 9.22 -16.01
N MET A 104 12.79 8.27 -16.67
CA MET A 104 12.16 7.29 -17.57
C MET A 104 12.71 5.91 -17.22
N HIS A 105 11.82 4.97 -16.97
CA HIS A 105 12.14 3.72 -16.29
C HIS A 105 11.45 2.52 -16.95
N ALA A 106 11.87 1.31 -16.56
CA ALA A 106 11.25 0.06 -16.99
C ALA A 106 9.72 0.04 -16.79
N PHE A 107 9.04 -0.84 -17.53
CA PHE A 107 7.58 -0.87 -17.64
C PHE A 107 6.98 0.40 -18.26
N ASP A 108 7.73 1.05 -19.15
CA ASP A 108 7.34 2.27 -19.87
C ASP A 108 6.88 3.41 -18.93
N ARG A 109 7.54 3.52 -17.77
CA ARG A 109 7.21 4.52 -16.74
C ARG A 109 7.91 5.83 -17.02
N ILE A 110 7.18 6.94 -16.85
CA ILE A 110 7.71 8.30 -16.87
C ILE A 110 7.38 8.95 -15.53
N ASP A 111 8.43 9.41 -14.84
CA ASP A 111 8.30 10.19 -13.64
C ASP A 111 8.30 11.66 -14.00
N VAL A 112 7.25 12.35 -13.53
CA VAL A 112 7.11 13.79 -13.67
C VAL A 112 7.09 14.46 -12.31
N GLU A 113 7.43 15.73 -12.22
CA GLU A 113 7.39 16.50 -10.97
C GLU A 113 6.80 17.89 -11.22
N GLY A 114 6.00 18.37 -10.28
CA GLY A 114 5.44 19.72 -10.34
C GLY A 114 6.52 20.80 -10.18
N PRO A 115 6.21 22.06 -10.51
CA PRO A 115 4.92 22.55 -11.00
C PRO A 115 4.61 22.11 -12.45
N PHE A 116 3.33 21.92 -12.74
CA PHE A 116 2.83 21.58 -14.08
C PHE A 116 2.25 22.82 -14.78
N TYR A 117 2.30 22.83 -16.11
CA TYR A 117 1.84 23.98 -16.90
C TYR A 117 0.92 23.54 -18.02
N PHE A 118 0.10 24.43 -18.52
CA PHE A 118 -0.71 24.20 -19.70
C PHE A 118 -0.78 25.44 -20.59
N LYS A 119 -1.15 25.24 -21.84
CA LYS A 119 -1.36 26.29 -22.83
C LYS A 119 -2.69 26.04 -23.53
N ASN A 120 -3.58 27.02 -23.50
CA ASN A 120 -4.84 26.99 -24.24
C ASN A 120 -4.64 27.69 -25.58
N LEU A 121 -4.74 26.93 -26.68
CA LEU A 121 -4.52 27.45 -28.03
C LEU A 121 -5.59 28.43 -28.50
N SER A 122 -6.69 28.58 -27.75
CA SER A 122 -7.75 29.55 -28.00
C SER A 122 -7.47 30.92 -27.37
N LYS A 123 -6.40 31.07 -26.58
CA LYS A 123 -5.94 32.33 -25.99
C LYS A 123 -4.60 32.74 -26.60
N GLU A 124 -4.30 34.04 -26.65
CA GLU A 124 -2.97 34.51 -27.06
C GLU A 124 -1.89 34.01 -26.08
N ASP A 125 -0.71 33.71 -26.63
CA ASP A 125 0.39 32.87 -26.13
C ASP A 125 0.88 33.08 -24.68
N ASP A 126 0.15 32.58 -23.68
CA ASP A 126 0.63 32.50 -22.29
C ASP A 126 0.53 31.07 -21.72
N PHE A 127 1.62 30.60 -21.10
CA PHE A 127 1.63 29.37 -20.30
C PHE A 127 1.01 29.65 -18.93
N GLU A 128 0.06 28.81 -18.52
CA GLU A 128 -0.62 28.89 -17.21
C GLU A 128 -0.17 27.73 -16.32
N ARG A 129 -0.08 27.91 -14.98
CA ARG A 129 0.21 26.82 -14.04
C ARG A 129 -1.06 26.02 -13.78
N VAL A 130 -0.96 24.70 -13.72
CA VAL A 130 -2.04 23.85 -13.17
C VAL A 130 -2.13 24.11 -11.66
N LEU A 131 -3.26 24.64 -11.21
CA LEU A 131 -3.50 25.01 -9.81
C LEU A 131 -4.23 23.92 -9.03
N HIS A 132 -4.89 22.98 -9.69
CA HIS A 132 -5.59 21.87 -9.05
C HIS A 132 -5.72 20.65 -10.00
N PRO A 133 -5.63 19.40 -9.51
CA PRO A 133 -5.75 18.19 -10.33
C PRO A 133 -7.08 18.10 -11.10
N ASN A 134 -8.16 18.69 -10.58
CA ASN A 134 -9.45 18.70 -11.27
C ASN A 134 -9.45 19.47 -12.60
N GLN A 135 -8.51 20.40 -12.83
CA GLN A 135 -8.38 21.03 -14.15
C GLN A 135 -7.98 20.00 -15.22
N ILE A 136 -7.11 19.04 -14.86
CA ILE A 136 -6.71 17.95 -15.74
C ILE A 136 -7.89 16.99 -15.95
N LEU A 137 -8.64 16.69 -14.88
CA LEU A 137 -9.86 15.88 -14.99
C LEU A 137 -10.88 16.52 -15.95
N ASP A 138 -11.07 17.85 -15.90
CA ASP A 138 -11.98 18.55 -16.81
C ASP A 138 -11.61 18.29 -18.27
N TRP A 139 -10.31 18.34 -18.61
CA TRP A 139 -9.86 18.05 -19.99
C TRP A 139 -10.08 16.59 -20.37
N ILE A 140 -9.84 15.64 -19.45
CA ILE A 140 -10.12 14.22 -19.68
C ILE A 140 -11.59 14.00 -20.05
N LEU A 141 -12.52 14.61 -19.31
CA LEU A 141 -13.96 14.45 -19.53
C LEU A 141 -14.45 15.15 -20.80
N ILE A 142 -13.74 16.17 -21.28
CA ILE A 142 -14.00 16.79 -22.59
C ILE A 142 -13.50 15.91 -23.74
N GLU A 143 -12.36 15.23 -23.57
CA GLU A 143 -11.84 14.33 -24.61
C GLU A 143 -12.70 13.07 -24.80
N ASP A 144 -13.37 12.60 -23.75
CA ASP A 144 -14.29 11.46 -23.82
C ASP A 144 -15.53 11.70 -22.94
N GLU A 145 -16.62 12.12 -23.59
CA GLU A 145 -17.90 12.38 -22.92
C GLU A 145 -18.49 11.12 -22.25
N ASN A 146 -18.10 9.90 -22.65
CA ASN A 146 -18.60 8.68 -22.00
C ASN A 146 -18.06 8.51 -20.57
N LEU A 147 -16.91 9.13 -20.28
CA LEU A 147 -16.36 9.16 -18.93
C LEU A 147 -17.10 10.17 -18.04
N ASN A 148 -17.91 11.07 -18.60
CA ASN A 148 -18.71 12.03 -17.83
C ASN A 148 -19.96 11.36 -17.24
N ASN A 149 -19.73 10.56 -16.20
CA ASN A 149 -20.71 9.74 -15.51
C ASN A 149 -20.62 9.93 -13.98
N GLU A 150 -21.44 9.22 -13.21
CA GLU A 150 -21.43 9.30 -11.74
C GLU A 150 -20.07 8.96 -11.12
N ALA A 151 -19.32 8.01 -11.70
CA ALA A 151 -17.99 7.64 -11.22
C ALA A 151 -16.99 8.80 -11.36
N SER A 152 -17.03 9.55 -12.46
CA SER A 152 -16.20 10.76 -12.62
C SER A 152 -16.56 11.88 -11.64
N VAL A 153 -17.85 12.02 -11.29
CA VAL A 153 -18.30 12.96 -10.25
C VAL A 153 -17.76 12.54 -8.89
N GLN A 154 -17.82 11.25 -8.57
CA GLN A 154 -17.18 10.72 -7.36
C GLN A 154 -15.66 10.94 -7.39
N PHE A 155 -15.00 10.68 -8.52
CA PHE A 155 -13.56 10.84 -8.66
C PHE A 155 -13.11 12.30 -8.48
N ARG A 156 -13.88 13.27 -8.97
CA ARG A 156 -13.64 14.70 -8.73
C ARG A 156 -13.59 15.04 -7.23
N ASN A 157 -14.55 14.50 -6.47
CA ASN A 157 -14.61 14.67 -5.02
C ASN A 157 -13.45 13.93 -4.34
N ASP A 158 -13.10 12.74 -4.83
CA ASP A 158 -11.95 12.00 -4.33
C ASP A 158 -10.64 12.78 -4.54
N LEU A 159 -10.48 13.48 -5.67
CA LEU A 159 -9.31 14.33 -5.95
C LEU A 159 -9.24 15.55 -5.02
N ASN A 160 -10.36 16.23 -4.74
CA ASN A 160 -10.42 17.32 -3.76
C ASN A 160 -9.97 16.84 -2.38
N ASN A 161 -10.59 15.76 -1.90
CA ASN A 161 -10.28 15.20 -0.59
C ASN A 161 -8.83 14.69 -0.51
N SER A 162 -8.32 14.06 -1.59
CA SER A 162 -6.94 13.61 -1.63
C SER A 162 -5.95 14.77 -1.61
N ALA A 163 -6.21 15.86 -2.34
CA ALA A 163 -5.35 17.04 -2.36
C ALA A 163 -5.29 17.71 -0.98
N ALA A 164 -6.43 17.86 -0.31
CA ALA A 164 -6.51 18.41 1.04
C ALA A 164 -5.69 17.59 2.05
N ASN A 165 -5.87 16.27 2.05
CA ASN A 165 -5.21 15.36 2.98
C ASN A 165 -3.74 15.08 2.63
N MET A 166 -3.36 15.17 1.35
CA MET A 166 -1.95 15.17 0.94
C MET A 166 -1.25 16.41 1.49
N THR A 167 -1.84 17.59 1.30
CA THR A 167 -1.33 18.85 1.89
C THR A 167 -1.24 18.75 3.41
N PHE A 168 -2.23 18.14 4.06
CA PHE A 168 -2.26 17.98 5.51
C PHE A 168 -1.07 17.15 6.00
N ALA A 169 -0.81 16.00 5.37
CA ALA A 169 0.30 15.14 5.71
C ALA A 169 1.68 15.76 5.38
N LEU A 170 1.82 16.41 4.22
CA LEU A 170 3.07 17.06 3.80
C LEU A 170 3.42 18.22 4.73
N SER A 171 2.48 19.13 4.97
CA SER A 171 2.70 20.26 5.89
C SER A 171 3.03 19.79 7.30
N PHE A 172 2.42 18.69 7.79
CA PHE A 172 2.80 18.10 9.06
C PHE A 172 4.26 17.66 9.09
N GLN A 173 4.73 16.97 8.05
CA GLN A 173 6.10 16.50 7.94
C GLN A 173 7.09 17.66 7.81
N HIS A 174 6.79 18.66 6.98
CA HIS A 174 7.57 19.90 6.89
C HIS A 174 7.67 20.58 8.25
N TYR A 175 6.55 20.74 8.94
CA TYR A 175 6.51 21.39 10.24
C TYR A 175 7.29 20.61 11.31
N THR A 176 7.01 19.32 11.47
CA THR A 176 7.58 18.49 12.55
C THR A 176 9.04 18.11 12.32
N MET A 177 9.48 17.98 11.06
CA MET A 177 10.85 17.58 10.72
C MET A 177 11.76 18.76 10.35
N ARG A 178 11.34 20.02 10.58
CA ARG A 178 12.10 21.24 10.19
C ARG A 178 13.53 21.33 10.69
N ASN A 179 13.83 20.68 11.81
CA ASN A 179 15.16 20.63 12.41
C ASN A 179 15.94 19.34 12.10
N GLU A 180 15.32 18.38 11.41
CA GLU A 180 15.94 17.11 11.06
C GLU A 180 16.77 17.21 9.78
N ARG A 181 17.96 16.61 9.79
CA ARG A 181 18.85 16.55 8.62
C ARG A 181 19.42 15.15 8.36
N ALA A 182 19.20 14.22 9.28
CA ALA A 182 19.70 12.85 9.13
C ALA A 182 18.95 12.11 8.01
N PRO A 183 19.59 11.16 7.30
CA PRO A 183 18.88 10.26 6.39
C PRO A 183 17.72 9.56 7.10
N LEU A 184 16.59 9.38 6.39
CA LEU A 184 15.37 8.83 7.00
C LEU A 184 15.59 7.45 7.62
N TYR A 185 16.46 6.62 7.02
CA TYR A 185 16.83 5.32 7.61
C TYR A 185 17.41 5.46 9.02
N ASN A 186 18.26 6.46 9.26
CA ASN A 186 18.86 6.68 10.57
C ASN A 186 17.81 7.11 11.60
N LEU A 187 16.81 7.90 11.19
CA LEU A 187 15.68 8.26 12.05
C LEU A 187 14.82 7.04 12.40
N ILE A 188 14.59 6.15 11.43
CA ILE A 188 13.86 4.88 11.65
C ILE A 188 14.64 3.96 12.60
N LYS A 189 15.92 3.73 12.29
CA LYS A 189 16.82 2.86 13.06
C LYS A 189 16.99 3.32 14.52
N ASN A 190 17.06 4.62 14.75
CA ASN A 190 17.29 5.18 16.09
C ASN A 190 16.00 5.47 16.86
N ALA A 191 14.82 5.23 16.28
CA ALA A 191 13.56 5.34 17.00
C ALA A 191 13.42 4.22 18.03
N ASN A 192 12.69 4.49 19.13
CA ASN A 192 12.38 3.47 20.14
C ASN A 192 11.63 2.25 19.57
N ASP A 193 10.94 2.42 18.45
CA ASP A 193 10.25 1.37 17.72
C ASP A 193 10.47 1.61 16.22
N SER A 194 11.48 0.94 15.65
CA SER A 194 11.86 1.12 14.24
C SER A 194 10.76 0.65 13.29
N TYR A 195 10.06 -0.43 13.61
CA TYR A 195 9.01 -0.96 12.75
C TYR A 195 7.85 0.03 12.66
N LEU A 196 7.33 0.49 13.80
CA LEU A 196 6.27 1.49 13.83
C LEU A 196 6.71 2.80 13.17
N ARG A 197 7.94 3.27 13.44
CA ARG A 197 8.46 4.46 12.78
C ARG A 197 8.52 4.31 11.26
N SER A 198 8.88 3.13 10.75
CA SER A 198 8.89 2.86 9.31
C SER A 198 7.50 2.91 8.68
N GLU A 199 6.49 2.36 9.35
CA GLU A 199 5.08 2.42 8.92
C GLU A 199 4.57 3.87 8.81
N GLN A 200 4.92 4.70 9.80
CA GLN A 200 4.48 6.09 9.90
C GLN A 200 5.30 7.07 9.05
N SER A 201 6.41 6.62 8.45
CA SER A 201 7.26 7.46 7.60
C SER A 201 6.75 7.60 6.17
N VAL A 202 5.81 6.75 5.74
CA VAL A 202 5.24 6.77 4.39
C VAL A 202 4.00 7.65 4.36
N ILE A 203 4.19 8.95 4.15
CA ILE A 203 3.09 9.92 4.29
C ILE A 203 2.28 10.16 3.02
N GLU A 204 2.85 9.92 1.84
CA GLU A 204 2.19 10.18 0.54
C GLU A 204 1.26 9.03 0.09
N GLY A 205 1.36 7.84 0.71
CA GLY A 205 0.58 6.66 0.31
C GLY A 205 1.06 6.05 -1.03
N HIS A 206 0.13 5.51 -1.82
CA HIS A 206 0.46 4.78 -3.05
C HIS A 206 1.14 5.70 -4.09
N PRO A 207 2.28 5.30 -4.70
CA PRO A 207 3.03 6.17 -5.62
C PRO A 207 2.34 6.47 -6.96
N LEU A 208 1.27 5.75 -7.33
CA LEU A 208 0.71 5.77 -8.68
C LEU A 208 -0.77 6.18 -8.73
N HIS A 209 -1.49 6.11 -7.61
CA HIS A 209 -2.94 6.30 -7.60
C HIS A 209 -3.30 7.74 -7.19
N PRO A 210 -4.01 8.53 -8.02
CA PRO A 210 -4.31 9.94 -7.71
C PRO A 210 -5.02 10.16 -6.36
N GLY A 211 -5.92 9.26 -5.98
CA GLY A 211 -6.57 9.23 -4.66
C GLY A 211 -5.74 8.62 -3.51
N ALA A 212 -4.40 8.68 -3.55
CA ALA A 212 -3.52 8.00 -2.58
C ALA A 212 -3.77 8.41 -1.10
N LYS A 213 -4.27 9.64 -0.89
CA LYS A 213 -4.62 10.20 0.43
C LYS A 213 -6.12 10.43 0.60
N LEU A 214 -6.95 9.69 -0.13
CA LEU A 214 -8.40 9.69 0.10
C LEU A 214 -8.71 9.24 1.54
N ARG A 215 -9.55 9.99 2.25
CA ARG A 215 -10.00 9.76 3.63
C ARG A 215 -11.50 10.04 3.78
N LYS A 216 -12.29 9.65 2.78
CA LYS A 216 -13.73 9.93 2.76
C LYS A 216 -14.45 9.13 3.87
N GLY A 217 -15.28 9.83 4.64
CA GLY A 217 -15.93 9.32 5.85
C GLY A 217 -15.34 9.87 7.15
N MET A 218 -14.19 10.54 7.12
CA MET A 218 -13.61 11.21 8.29
C MET A 218 -13.60 12.72 8.11
N ASN A 219 -13.79 13.43 9.21
CA ASN A 219 -13.45 14.86 9.28
C ASN A 219 -11.95 15.05 9.57
N ALA A 220 -11.47 16.31 9.57
CA ALA A 220 -10.06 16.62 9.76
C ALA A 220 -9.50 16.17 11.13
N GLU A 221 -10.29 16.29 12.20
CA GLU A 221 -9.90 15.85 13.55
C GLU A 221 -9.76 14.31 13.62
N GLU A 222 -10.72 13.58 13.07
CA GLU A 222 -10.69 12.11 13.00
C GLU A 222 -9.53 11.62 12.13
N ASN A 223 -9.26 12.30 11.01
CA ASN A 223 -8.10 12.00 10.19
C ASN A 223 -6.79 12.23 10.98
N PHE A 224 -6.68 13.33 11.72
CA PHE A 224 -5.55 13.60 12.59
C PHE A 224 -5.37 12.52 13.68
N MET A 225 -6.46 12.10 14.33
CA MET A 225 -6.41 11.09 15.38
C MET A 225 -6.04 9.69 14.88
N TYR A 226 -6.49 9.30 13.69
CA TYR A 226 -6.47 7.89 13.27
C TYR A 226 -5.49 7.56 12.15
N SER A 227 -4.96 8.55 11.41
CA SER A 227 -4.03 8.27 10.31
C SER A 227 -2.58 8.11 10.80
N SER A 228 -1.86 7.18 10.16
CA SER A 228 -0.49 6.79 10.55
C SER A 228 0.52 7.94 10.48
N GLU A 229 0.37 8.87 9.53
CA GLU A 229 1.30 10.00 9.37
C GLU A 229 1.39 10.93 10.61
N PHE A 230 0.37 10.94 11.47
CA PHE A 230 0.32 11.81 12.64
C PHE A 230 0.82 11.12 13.92
N GLY A 231 0.96 9.80 13.90
CA GLY A 231 1.56 9.03 15.00
C GLY A 231 0.76 9.00 16.31
N ASN A 232 -0.51 9.37 16.28
CA ASN A 232 -1.37 9.42 17.47
C ASN A 232 -1.71 8.03 18.00
N VAL A 233 -1.92 7.95 19.32
CA VAL A 233 -2.39 6.73 19.98
C VAL A 233 -3.89 6.55 19.72
N ILE A 234 -4.27 5.33 19.39
CA ILE A 234 -5.64 4.90 19.15
C ILE A 234 -6.03 3.93 20.26
N HIS A 235 -7.02 4.32 21.06
CA HIS A 235 -7.52 3.51 22.17
C HIS A 235 -8.60 2.55 21.67
N LEU A 236 -8.20 1.34 21.27
CA LEU A 236 -9.11 0.30 20.77
C LEU A 236 -10.02 -0.19 21.87
N LYS A 237 -11.27 -0.49 21.53
CA LYS A 237 -12.28 -0.98 22.47
C LYS A 237 -12.35 -2.49 22.46
N ALA A 238 -12.34 -3.09 23.65
CA ALA A 238 -12.69 -4.49 23.83
C ALA A 238 -14.21 -4.64 23.76
N VAL A 239 -14.68 -5.58 22.95
CA VAL A 239 -16.10 -5.85 22.76
C VAL A 239 -16.35 -7.35 22.90
N PHE A 240 -17.31 -7.72 23.74
CA PHE A 240 -17.81 -9.09 23.77
C PHE A 240 -18.99 -9.23 22.82
N ILE A 241 -18.94 -10.25 21.97
CA ILE A 241 -20.01 -10.62 21.05
C ILE A 241 -20.49 -12.03 21.37
N HIS A 242 -21.80 -12.21 21.49
CA HIS A 242 -22.38 -13.49 21.86
C HIS A 242 -22.12 -14.53 20.75
N LYS A 243 -21.90 -15.79 21.15
CA LYS A 243 -21.58 -16.89 20.23
C LYS A 243 -22.68 -17.17 19.19
N SER A 244 -23.92 -16.78 19.47
CA SER A 244 -25.04 -16.94 18.53
C SER A 244 -24.97 -15.99 17.33
N ILE A 245 -24.23 -14.89 17.43
CA ILE A 245 -24.14 -13.85 16.40
C ILE A 245 -22.71 -13.58 15.94
N SER A 246 -21.81 -14.56 16.09
CA SER A 246 -20.43 -14.46 15.62
C SER A 246 -19.96 -15.75 14.95
N ARG A 247 -19.03 -15.61 14.01
CA ARG A 247 -18.26 -16.71 13.43
C ARG A 247 -16.78 -16.45 13.68
N ILE A 248 -16.06 -17.52 13.98
CA ILE A 248 -14.64 -17.50 14.36
C ILE A 248 -13.84 -18.46 13.49
N GLN A 249 -12.55 -18.21 13.38
CA GLN A 249 -11.56 -19.18 12.94
C GLN A 249 -10.27 -18.95 13.71
N SER A 250 -9.54 -20.02 14.02
CA SER A 250 -8.25 -19.96 14.70
C SER A 250 -7.33 -21.08 14.23
N LEU A 251 -6.03 -20.84 14.37
CA LEU A 251 -4.99 -21.68 13.77
C LEU A 251 -4.72 -22.97 14.54
N ASN A 252 -4.33 -22.87 15.82
CA ASN A 252 -3.81 -24.02 16.59
C ASN A 252 -4.73 -24.49 17.72
N VAL A 253 -5.55 -23.59 18.27
CA VAL A 253 -6.38 -23.80 19.47
C VAL A 253 -7.74 -23.13 19.26
N ASP A 254 -8.71 -23.43 20.11
CA ASP A 254 -9.99 -22.70 20.13
C ASP A 254 -9.79 -21.17 20.22
N TYR A 255 -10.67 -20.40 19.57
CA TYR A 255 -10.55 -18.96 19.46
C TYR A 255 -10.42 -18.25 20.82
N ASN A 256 -11.26 -18.59 21.81
CA ASN A 256 -11.19 -17.94 23.12
C ASN A 256 -9.90 -18.28 23.85
N VAL A 257 -9.37 -19.50 23.66
CA VAL A 257 -8.06 -19.89 24.19
C VAL A 257 -6.96 -19.05 23.53
N ALA A 258 -6.99 -18.89 22.21
CA ALA A 258 -6.02 -18.08 21.46
C ALA A 258 -6.03 -16.61 21.94
N VAL A 259 -7.21 -15.99 22.03
CA VAL A 259 -7.34 -14.59 22.46
C VAL A 259 -6.91 -14.41 23.93
N LYS A 260 -7.21 -15.38 24.81
CA LYS A 260 -6.75 -15.34 26.20
C LYS A 260 -5.22 -15.45 26.33
N GLN A 261 -4.58 -16.21 25.45
CA GLN A 261 -3.11 -16.28 25.37
C GLN A 261 -2.50 -14.97 24.85
N MET A 262 -3.18 -14.31 23.90
CA MET A 262 -2.72 -13.03 23.33
C MET A 262 -2.89 -11.85 24.31
N PHE A 263 -3.96 -11.85 25.11
CA PHE A 263 -4.30 -10.73 26.00
C PHE A 263 -4.65 -11.19 27.44
N PRO A 264 -3.74 -11.86 28.16
CA PRO A 264 -4.05 -12.47 29.45
C PRO A 264 -4.48 -11.46 30.53
N ASP A 265 -3.88 -10.27 30.55
CA ASP A 265 -4.20 -9.24 31.56
C ASP A 265 -5.44 -8.43 31.22
N LEU A 266 -5.74 -8.26 29.93
CA LEU A 266 -7.00 -7.68 29.50
C LEU A 266 -8.17 -8.57 29.90
N ILE A 267 -8.09 -9.89 29.67
CA ILE A 267 -9.16 -10.82 30.05
C ILE A 267 -9.47 -10.73 31.55
N LYS A 268 -8.44 -10.74 32.42
CA LYS A 268 -8.64 -10.59 33.87
C LYS A 268 -9.33 -9.27 34.26
N THR A 269 -9.00 -8.20 33.54
CA THR A 269 -9.60 -6.87 33.75
C THR A 269 -11.07 -6.89 33.33
N LEU A 270 -11.38 -7.47 32.17
CA LEU A 270 -12.73 -7.58 31.63
C LEU A 270 -13.63 -8.50 32.48
N GLU A 271 -13.10 -9.62 32.99
CA GLU A 271 -13.80 -10.51 33.93
C GLU A 271 -14.30 -9.77 35.18
N LYS A 272 -13.51 -8.81 35.68
CA LYS A 272 -13.89 -7.97 36.83
C LYS A 272 -14.92 -6.92 36.46
N GLU A 273 -14.83 -6.34 35.27
CA GLU A 273 -15.75 -5.28 34.82
C GLU A 273 -17.19 -5.80 34.68
N PHE A 274 -17.38 -6.96 34.05
CA PHE A 274 -18.72 -7.47 33.76
C PHE A 274 -19.34 -8.31 34.88
N GLY A 275 -18.57 -8.64 35.94
CA GLY A 275 -19.06 -9.31 37.14
C GLY A 275 -19.28 -10.83 37.00
N GLU A 276 -19.66 -11.49 38.10
CA GLU A 276 -19.81 -12.96 38.16
C GLU A 276 -21.01 -13.50 37.36
N ASP A 277 -22.05 -12.68 37.14
CA ASP A 277 -23.22 -13.05 36.32
C ASP A 277 -22.90 -13.09 34.82
N PHE A 278 -21.77 -12.52 34.39
CA PHE A 278 -21.33 -12.53 33.01
C PHE A 278 -20.52 -13.79 32.68
N ASN A 279 -21.15 -14.71 31.94
CA ASN A 279 -20.49 -15.94 31.52
C ASN A 279 -19.71 -15.73 30.21
N LEU A 280 -18.40 -15.51 30.33
CA LEU A 280 -17.47 -15.46 29.19
C LEU A 280 -17.55 -16.67 28.25
N GLN A 281 -18.01 -17.83 28.72
CA GLN A 281 -18.17 -19.00 27.85
C GLN A 281 -19.22 -18.79 26.77
N ASN A 282 -20.12 -17.82 26.92
CA ASN A 282 -21.17 -17.52 25.94
C ASN A 282 -20.76 -16.42 24.95
N TYR A 283 -19.59 -15.80 25.15
CA TYR A 283 -19.12 -14.69 24.33
C TYR A 283 -17.75 -14.99 23.72
N HIS A 284 -17.46 -14.28 22.64
CA HIS A 284 -16.12 -14.14 22.08
C HIS A 284 -15.65 -12.70 22.30
N LEU A 285 -14.35 -12.52 22.58
CA LEU A 285 -13.75 -11.19 22.66
C LEU A 285 -13.28 -10.76 21.27
N MET A 286 -13.69 -9.58 20.83
CA MET A 286 -13.17 -8.90 19.65
C MET A 286 -12.65 -7.51 19.99
N MET A 287 -11.80 -6.97 19.12
CA MET A 287 -11.28 -5.61 19.24
C MET A 287 -11.95 -4.75 18.19
N VAL A 288 -12.39 -3.55 18.54
CA VAL A 288 -13.10 -2.67 17.61
C VAL A 288 -12.47 -1.28 17.61
N HIS A 289 -12.33 -0.71 16.41
CA HIS A 289 -11.78 0.62 16.23
C HIS A 289 -12.74 1.68 16.82
N PRO A 290 -12.26 2.70 17.56
CA PRO A 290 -13.15 3.69 18.18
C PRO A 290 -14.03 4.45 17.18
N TRP A 291 -13.51 4.75 15.98
CA TRP A 291 -14.31 5.31 14.88
C TRP A 291 -15.50 4.39 14.51
N GLN A 292 -15.26 3.08 14.41
CA GLN A 292 -16.30 2.10 14.07
C GLN A 292 -17.35 1.98 15.19
N ILE A 293 -16.94 2.12 16.45
CA ILE A 293 -17.89 2.17 17.58
C ILE A 293 -18.84 3.36 17.43
N LYS A 294 -18.27 4.56 17.24
CA LYS A 294 -19.00 5.83 17.21
C LYS A 294 -19.95 5.93 16.02
N HIS A 295 -19.50 5.54 14.83
CA HIS A 295 -20.22 5.81 13.59
C HIS A 295 -21.09 4.65 13.09
N ILE A 296 -20.82 3.42 13.53
CA ILE A 296 -21.48 2.22 12.98
C ILE A 296 -22.10 1.38 14.09
N LEU A 297 -21.30 0.96 15.09
CA LEU A 297 -21.75 -0.02 16.08
C LEU A 297 -22.95 0.47 16.91
N GLN A 298 -22.94 1.74 17.33
CA GLN A 298 -24.00 2.34 18.16
C GLN A 298 -25.33 2.59 17.42
N SER A 299 -25.29 2.74 16.08
CA SER A 299 -26.48 2.94 15.26
C SER A 299 -27.01 1.63 14.72
N ASP A 300 -26.15 0.85 14.06
CA ASP A 300 -26.57 -0.22 13.16
C ASP A 300 -26.78 -1.55 13.92
N TYR A 301 -26.22 -1.69 15.13
CA TYR A 301 -26.32 -2.88 15.98
C TYR A 301 -27.02 -2.58 17.31
N ARG A 302 -27.94 -1.61 17.29
CA ARG A 302 -28.65 -1.15 18.49
C ARG A 302 -29.45 -2.27 19.15
N ASP A 303 -30.06 -3.15 18.36
CA ASP A 303 -30.87 -4.24 18.88
C ASP A 303 -29.98 -5.27 19.60
N GLU A 304 -28.84 -5.65 19.00
CA GLU A 304 -27.88 -6.55 19.64
C GLU A 304 -27.24 -5.95 20.91
N LEU A 305 -27.06 -4.62 20.97
CA LEU A 305 -26.65 -3.93 22.20
C LEU A 305 -27.73 -4.00 23.28
N ASN A 306 -28.98 -3.72 22.92
CA ASN A 306 -30.12 -3.73 23.85
C ASN A 306 -30.40 -5.13 24.42
N GLU A 307 -30.26 -6.15 23.58
CA GLU A 307 -30.41 -7.56 23.95
C GLU A 307 -29.18 -8.14 24.67
N LYS A 308 -28.13 -7.31 24.88
CA LYS A 308 -26.85 -7.71 25.49
C LYS A 308 -26.11 -8.80 24.70
N LEU A 309 -26.42 -8.97 23.41
CA LEU A 309 -25.66 -9.84 22.52
C LEU A 309 -24.30 -9.21 22.16
N ILE A 310 -24.20 -7.89 22.21
CA ILE A 310 -22.94 -7.15 22.11
C ILE A 310 -22.75 -6.32 23.38
N LEU A 311 -21.57 -6.40 23.99
CA LEU A 311 -21.19 -5.62 25.17
C LEU A 311 -19.89 -4.87 24.90
N ILE A 312 -19.94 -3.54 25.04
CA ILE A 312 -18.78 -2.67 24.86
C ILE A 312 -18.13 -2.42 26.22
N SER A 313 -16.86 -2.77 26.36
CA SER A 313 -16.09 -2.49 27.58
C SER A 313 -15.76 -1.00 27.72
N ASN A 314 -15.70 -0.54 28.97
CA ASN A 314 -15.15 0.77 29.31
C ASN A 314 -13.63 0.79 29.12
N HIS A 315 -12.95 -0.35 29.22
CA HIS A 315 -11.53 -0.48 29.00
C HIS A 315 -11.14 -0.32 27.52
N SER A 316 -9.93 0.19 27.32
CA SER A 316 -9.34 0.34 26.00
C SER A 316 -7.85 0.01 26.03
N VAL A 317 -7.32 -0.48 24.92
CA VAL A 317 -5.90 -0.81 24.76
C VAL A 317 -5.23 0.17 23.79
N PRO A 318 -4.04 0.71 24.12
CA PRO A 318 -3.35 1.67 23.28
C PRO A 318 -2.66 0.98 22.09
N TYR A 319 -3.00 1.41 20.89
CA TYR A 319 -2.42 0.92 19.65
C TYR A 319 -2.12 2.10 18.72
N TYR A 320 -1.40 1.86 17.63
CA TYR A 320 -1.01 2.88 16.67
C TYR A 320 -1.33 2.41 15.25
N ALA A 321 -1.78 3.34 14.39
CA ALA A 321 -2.05 3.03 12.99
C ALA A 321 -0.74 2.75 12.24
N GLY A 322 -0.68 1.60 11.56
CA GLY A 322 0.29 1.34 10.49
C GLY A 322 -0.17 1.93 9.15
N LEU A 323 0.62 1.76 8.10
CA LEU A 323 0.39 2.39 6.78
C LEU A 323 -0.97 2.01 6.15
N SER A 324 -1.49 0.82 6.46
CA SER A 324 -2.82 0.37 6.00
C SER A 324 -4.00 1.09 6.66
N PHE A 325 -3.76 2.01 7.60
CA PHE A 325 -4.72 2.65 8.50
C PHE A 325 -5.37 1.68 9.51
N ARG A 326 -5.96 0.60 9.02
CA ARG A 326 -6.77 -0.35 9.79
C ARG A 326 -6.03 -1.59 10.32
N THR A 327 -4.73 -1.73 10.04
CA THR A 327 -3.85 -2.63 10.79
C THR A 327 -3.16 -1.81 11.85
N LEU A 328 -3.54 -2.08 13.09
CA LEU A 328 -3.08 -1.41 14.28
C LEU A 328 -2.00 -2.25 14.91
N VAL A 329 -0.94 -1.60 15.38
CA VAL A 329 0.21 -2.28 16.01
C VAL A 329 0.42 -1.71 17.41
N PRO A 330 0.76 -2.55 18.41
CA PRO A 330 1.20 -2.02 19.69
C PRO A 330 2.59 -1.41 19.52
N LYS A 331 3.00 -0.58 20.48
CA LYS A 331 4.33 0.03 20.49
C LYS A 331 5.25 -0.74 21.42
N GLN A 332 6.50 -0.93 21.01
CA GLN A 332 7.50 -1.56 21.88
C GLN A 332 7.56 -0.90 23.28
N PRO A 333 7.76 -1.70 24.35
CA PRO A 333 8.10 -3.13 24.37
C PRO A 333 6.90 -4.09 24.36
N ASP A 334 5.68 -3.62 24.10
CA ASP A 334 4.50 -4.49 24.05
C ASP A 334 4.56 -5.44 22.83
N LEU A 335 4.50 -6.74 23.10
CA LEU A 335 4.58 -7.83 22.12
C LEU A 335 3.21 -8.42 21.75
N SER A 336 2.11 -7.78 22.17
CA SER A 336 0.75 -8.12 21.78
C SER A 336 0.60 -8.19 20.25
N PRO A 337 -0.36 -8.96 19.71
CA PRO A 337 -0.50 -9.13 18.26
C PRO A 337 -0.82 -7.82 17.55
N HIS A 338 -0.49 -7.75 16.26
CA HIS A 338 -1.05 -6.75 15.37
C HIS A 338 -2.53 -7.08 15.13
N ILE A 339 -3.37 -6.06 15.00
CA ILE A 339 -4.81 -6.22 14.88
C ILE A 339 -5.29 -5.53 13.62
N LYS A 340 -5.86 -6.30 12.69
CA LYS A 340 -6.55 -5.76 11.52
C LYS A 340 -8.05 -5.66 11.82
N LEU A 341 -8.61 -4.47 11.60
CA LEU A 341 -9.96 -4.10 12.03
C LEU A 341 -10.83 -3.65 10.86
N SER A 342 -12.14 -3.74 11.06
CA SER A 342 -13.11 -3.07 10.19
C SER A 342 -13.14 -1.58 10.50
N THR A 343 -13.07 -0.76 9.45
CA THR A 343 -13.22 0.69 9.51
C THR A 343 -13.95 1.16 8.24
N ASN A 344 -15.19 1.63 8.36
CA ASN A 344 -16.02 2.06 7.22
C ASN A 344 -15.60 3.40 6.59
N VAL A 345 -14.31 3.53 6.29
CA VAL A 345 -13.68 4.72 5.70
C VAL A 345 -13.17 4.34 4.31
N HIS A 346 -13.42 5.21 3.33
CA HIS A 346 -12.95 5.05 1.97
C HIS A 346 -11.48 5.51 1.87
N ILE A 347 -10.58 4.58 1.54
CA ILE A 347 -9.13 4.82 1.41
C ILE A 347 -8.64 4.23 0.09
N THR A 348 -8.01 5.06 -0.74
CA THR A 348 -7.41 4.66 -2.04
C THR A 348 -8.40 3.88 -2.92
N GLY A 349 -9.65 4.36 -3.00
CA GLY A 349 -10.71 3.80 -3.86
C GLY A 349 -11.60 2.72 -3.22
N GLU A 350 -11.20 2.14 -2.10
CA GLU A 350 -11.90 1.01 -1.44
C GLU A 350 -12.40 1.38 -0.05
N ILE A 351 -13.54 0.82 0.35
CA ILE A 351 -14.02 0.87 1.73
C ILE A 351 -13.21 -0.12 2.57
N ARG A 352 -12.72 0.31 3.74
CA ARG A 352 -11.84 -0.52 4.60
C ARG A 352 -12.60 -1.38 5.62
N THR A 353 -13.75 -1.93 5.24
CA THR A 353 -14.42 -3.03 5.94
C THR A 353 -13.60 -4.31 5.88
N LEU A 354 -13.79 -5.24 6.82
CA LEU A 354 -13.05 -6.50 6.85
C LEU A 354 -13.96 -7.66 6.45
N SER A 355 -13.74 -8.21 5.25
CA SER A 355 -14.62 -9.25 4.73
C SER A 355 -14.64 -10.52 5.58
N GLU A 356 -15.80 -11.19 5.64
CA GLU A 356 -16.00 -12.48 6.32
C GLU A 356 -14.90 -13.48 5.97
N GLN A 357 -14.64 -13.65 4.68
CA GLN A 357 -13.65 -14.58 4.16
C GLN A 357 -12.22 -14.19 4.55
N THR A 358 -11.89 -12.91 4.76
CA THR A 358 -10.56 -12.51 5.24
C THR A 358 -10.33 -13.03 6.66
N THR A 359 -11.29 -12.82 7.56
CA THR A 359 -11.17 -13.27 8.96
C THR A 359 -11.11 -14.79 9.08
N TYR A 360 -11.80 -15.50 8.19
CA TYR A 360 -11.86 -16.95 8.18
C TYR A 360 -10.66 -17.60 7.47
N ASN A 361 -10.30 -17.11 6.28
CA ASN A 361 -9.26 -17.74 5.47
C ASN A 361 -7.84 -17.45 5.96
N GLY A 362 -7.60 -16.34 6.68
CA GLY A 362 -6.25 -15.98 7.18
C GLY A 362 -5.56 -17.11 7.95
N PRO A 363 -6.18 -17.66 9.01
CA PRO A 363 -5.65 -18.83 9.71
C PRO A 363 -5.50 -20.08 8.83
N LEU A 364 -6.42 -20.33 7.91
CA LEU A 364 -6.34 -21.50 7.02
C LEU A 364 -5.16 -21.41 6.04
N VAL A 365 -4.95 -20.24 5.45
CA VAL A 365 -3.80 -19.96 4.58
C VAL A 365 -2.50 -20.11 5.38
N THR A 366 -2.46 -19.61 6.62
CA THR A 366 -1.30 -19.78 7.51
C THR A 366 -0.96 -21.26 7.71
N GLN A 367 -1.96 -22.11 7.95
CA GLN A 367 -1.76 -23.55 8.09
C GLN A 367 -1.18 -24.19 6.81
N ILE A 368 -1.72 -23.83 5.64
CA ILE A 368 -1.25 -24.32 4.34
C ILE A 368 0.20 -23.91 4.10
N LEU A 369 0.54 -22.62 4.29
CA LEU A 369 1.90 -22.13 4.10
C LEU A 369 2.89 -22.80 5.07
N ARG A 370 2.48 -23.08 6.31
CA ARG A 370 3.29 -23.80 7.30
C ARG A 370 3.59 -25.22 6.86
N GLU A 371 2.60 -25.93 6.36
CA GLU A 371 2.78 -27.29 5.87
C GLU A 371 3.63 -27.33 4.61
N ILE A 372 3.44 -26.38 3.68
CA ILE A 372 4.28 -26.26 2.47
C ILE A 372 5.74 -26.02 2.87
N MET A 373 6.00 -24.96 3.65
CA MET A 373 7.37 -24.56 3.96
C MET A 373 8.10 -25.53 4.91
N SER A 374 7.37 -26.38 5.65
CA SER A 374 8.01 -27.41 6.48
C SER A 374 8.35 -28.69 5.71
N LYS A 375 7.72 -28.94 4.56
CA LYS A 375 7.91 -30.17 3.76
C LYS A 375 8.72 -29.95 2.48
N ASP A 376 8.66 -28.77 1.91
CA ASP A 376 9.32 -28.42 0.65
C ASP A 376 10.66 -27.72 0.92
N GLU A 377 11.75 -28.46 0.73
CA GLU A 377 13.12 -27.99 1.01
C GLU A 377 13.53 -26.81 0.13
N ASP A 378 12.87 -26.59 -1.02
CA ASP A 378 13.14 -25.47 -1.93
C ASP A 378 13.07 -24.10 -1.21
N PHE A 379 12.27 -23.98 -0.14
CA PHE A 379 12.13 -22.74 0.62
C PHE A 379 13.24 -22.50 1.65
N SER A 380 13.93 -23.55 2.10
CA SER A 380 14.79 -23.51 3.30
C SER A 380 16.05 -22.63 3.17
N HIS A 381 16.46 -22.32 1.94
CA HIS A 381 17.68 -21.57 1.65
C HIS A 381 17.46 -20.09 1.36
N TYR A 382 16.20 -19.62 1.36
CA TYR A 382 15.86 -18.23 1.11
C TYR A 382 15.61 -17.49 2.43
N GLN A 383 16.12 -16.26 2.52
CA GLN A 383 15.92 -15.35 3.65
C GLN A 383 14.52 -14.70 3.58
N SER A 384 13.48 -15.53 3.50
CA SER A 384 12.11 -15.08 3.38
C SER A 384 11.11 -16.05 4.01
N THR A 385 10.08 -15.51 4.66
CA THR A 385 8.96 -16.28 5.21
C THR A 385 7.70 -15.42 5.28
N TYR A 386 6.64 -15.90 5.92
CA TYR A 386 5.38 -15.19 6.15
C TYR A 386 5.14 -14.89 7.65
N ILE A 387 4.14 -14.06 7.94
CA ILE A 387 3.68 -13.77 9.30
C ILE A 387 2.29 -14.38 9.51
N ASP A 388 2.19 -15.24 10.52
CA ASP A 388 0.96 -15.95 10.87
C ASP A 388 -0.21 -15.01 11.18
N GLU A 389 -1.36 -15.31 10.59
CA GLU A 389 -2.67 -14.78 10.98
C GLU A 389 -3.33 -15.82 11.88
N ASN A 390 -3.34 -15.56 13.19
CA ASN A 390 -3.60 -16.59 14.21
C ASN A 390 -5.09 -16.89 14.42
N ALA A 391 -5.91 -15.85 14.41
CA ALA A 391 -7.32 -15.94 14.77
C ALA A 391 -8.11 -14.77 14.19
N GLY A 392 -9.30 -15.05 13.68
CA GLY A 392 -10.23 -14.07 13.15
C GLY A 392 -11.65 -14.29 13.69
N ILE A 393 -12.40 -13.20 13.77
CA ILE A 393 -13.81 -13.17 14.16
C ILE A 393 -14.56 -12.14 13.33
N HIS A 394 -15.82 -12.41 13.04
CA HIS A 394 -16.75 -11.42 12.50
C HIS A 394 -18.15 -11.59 13.09
N PHE A 395 -18.93 -10.51 13.04
CA PHE A 395 -20.37 -10.52 13.30
C PHE A 395 -21.07 -11.39 12.26
N TYR A 396 -21.97 -12.27 12.69
CA TYR A 396 -22.80 -13.07 11.80
C TYR A 396 -24.08 -13.49 12.52
N ASN A 397 -25.22 -12.90 12.17
CA ASN A 397 -26.52 -13.31 12.67
C ASN A 397 -27.26 -14.15 11.62
N ARG A 398 -27.66 -15.38 12.00
CA ARG A 398 -28.40 -16.31 11.13
C ARG A 398 -29.79 -15.82 10.76
N ASN A 399 -30.35 -14.92 11.56
CA ASN A 399 -31.69 -14.35 11.36
C ASN A 399 -31.67 -13.11 10.46
N ASP A 400 -30.48 -12.58 10.13
CA ASP A 400 -30.37 -11.47 9.18
C ASP A 400 -30.84 -11.91 7.79
N ASN A 401 -31.50 -11.00 7.08
CA ASN A 401 -31.80 -11.20 5.67
C ASN A 401 -30.50 -11.28 4.86
N GLU A 402 -30.45 -12.16 3.88
CA GLU A 402 -29.33 -12.31 2.94
C GLU A 402 -28.87 -10.97 2.33
N ALA A 403 -29.81 -10.05 2.08
CA ALA A 403 -29.55 -8.74 1.51
C ALA A 403 -28.67 -7.81 2.38
N ILE A 404 -28.64 -8.01 3.71
CA ILE A 404 -27.88 -7.15 4.65
C ILE A 404 -26.80 -7.89 5.41
N GLN A 405 -26.80 -9.23 5.36
CA GLN A 405 -25.93 -10.06 6.18
C GLN A 405 -24.45 -9.81 5.88
N THR A 406 -24.07 -9.72 4.60
CA THR A 406 -22.67 -9.45 4.22
C THR A 406 -22.26 -8.07 4.71
N ASP A 407 -23.04 -7.04 4.43
CA ASP A 407 -22.73 -5.67 4.84
C ASP A 407 -22.55 -5.58 6.37
N ARG A 408 -23.50 -6.10 7.15
CA ARG A 408 -23.39 -6.14 8.63
C ARG A 408 -22.21 -6.98 9.09
N SER A 409 -21.82 -8.01 8.35
CA SER A 409 -20.67 -8.81 8.76
C SER A 409 -19.36 -8.06 8.58
N GLU A 410 -19.16 -7.43 7.41
CA GLU A 410 -17.90 -6.77 7.08
C GLU A 410 -17.64 -5.49 7.90
N GLN A 411 -18.68 -4.93 8.52
CA GLN A 411 -18.57 -3.79 9.45
C GLN A 411 -17.97 -4.17 10.82
N LEU A 412 -18.05 -5.44 11.23
CA LEU A 412 -17.60 -5.89 12.56
C LEU A 412 -16.74 -7.15 12.45
N GLY A 413 -15.53 -6.99 11.92
CA GLY A 413 -14.49 -8.02 11.89
C GLY A 413 -13.19 -7.61 12.60
N THR A 414 -12.53 -8.61 13.19
CA THR A 414 -11.19 -8.52 13.79
C THR A 414 -10.33 -9.69 13.30
N LEU A 415 -9.08 -9.42 12.96
CA LEU A 415 -8.07 -10.44 12.64
C LEU A 415 -6.78 -10.16 13.41
N PHE A 416 -6.31 -11.16 14.15
CA PHE A 416 -5.09 -11.10 14.94
C PHE A 416 -3.91 -11.72 14.17
N ARG A 417 -2.83 -10.96 14.03
CA ARG A 417 -1.59 -11.37 13.36
C ARG A 417 -0.44 -11.35 14.36
N ASN A 418 0.48 -12.30 14.25
CA ASN A 418 1.65 -12.32 15.12
C ASN A 418 2.44 -11.00 15.06
N ASN A 419 2.95 -10.59 16.21
CA ASN A 419 3.85 -9.45 16.30
C ASN A 419 5.24 -9.88 15.85
N LEU A 420 5.80 -9.14 14.89
CA LEU A 420 7.10 -9.43 14.30
C LEU A 420 8.21 -9.53 15.36
N TYR A 421 8.14 -8.71 16.40
CA TYR A 421 9.14 -8.67 17.48
C TYR A 421 9.24 -9.95 18.31
N GLN A 422 8.29 -10.89 18.16
CA GLN A 422 8.37 -12.18 18.84
C GLN A 422 9.40 -13.14 18.22
N PHE A 423 9.81 -12.92 16.96
CA PHE A 423 10.65 -13.87 16.22
C PHE A 423 11.80 -13.24 15.41
N ILE A 424 11.99 -11.93 15.48
CA ILE A 424 13.18 -11.27 14.91
C ILE A 424 14.28 -11.07 15.96
N SER A 425 15.53 -10.99 15.49
CA SER A 425 16.67 -10.67 16.36
C SER A 425 16.67 -9.18 16.75
N ASN A 426 16.98 -8.90 18.01
CA ASN A 426 17.19 -7.53 18.53
C ASN A 426 18.38 -6.81 17.88
N GLU A 427 19.24 -7.53 17.16
CA GLU A 427 20.38 -6.95 16.43
C GLU A 427 20.01 -6.47 15.02
N THR A 428 18.77 -6.69 14.59
CA THR A 428 18.28 -6.32 13.27
C THR A 428 17.28 -5.17 13.34
N VAL A 429 17.19 -4.39 12.26
CA VAL A 429 16.25 -3.26 12.16
C VAL A 429 15.09 -3.67 11.24
N PRO A 430 13.86 -3.87 11.76
CA PRO A 430 12.69 -4.15 10.95
C PRO A 430 12.15 -2.87 10.29
N VAL A 431 11.88 -2.95 8.99
CA VAL A 431 11.43 -1.82 8.16
C VAL A 431 10.46 -2.31 7.10
N ILE A 432 9.33 -1.61 6.89
CA ILE A 432 8.48 -1.90 5.74
C ILE A 432 9.14 -1.41 4.44
N PRO A 433 9.19 -2.20 3.35
CA PRO A 433 9.78 -1.78 2.08
C PRO A 433 9.18 -0.49 1.49
N SER A 434 7.92 -0.15 1.77
CA SER A 434 7.35 1.14 1.32
C SER A 434 8.12 2.34 1.86
N SER A 435 8.71 2.23 3.05
CA SER A 435 9.53 3.30 3.62
C SER A 435 10.93 3.36 3.01
N LEU A 436 11.40 2.28 2.37
CA LEU A 436 12.72 2.23 1.74
C LEU A 436 12.88 3.18 0.56
N VAL A 437 11.76 3.54 -0.05
CA VAL A 437 11.65 4.47 -1.19
C VAL A 437 11.06 5.82 -0.79
N ALA A 438 10.73 6.01 0.49
CA ALA A 438 10.23 7.28 0.98
C ALA A 438 11.37 8.29 1.20
N THR A 439 11.01 9.57 1.15
CA THR A 439 11.92 10.69 1.46
C THR A 439 11.20 11.72 2.31
N TYR A 440 11.93 12.71 2.82
CA TYR A 440 11.33 13.85 3.50
C TYR A 440 12.03 15.16 3.09
N PRO A 441 11.40 16.33 3.28
CA PRO A 441 11.80 17.59 2.64
C PRO A 441 13.22 18.07 2.94
N TYR A 442 13.78 17.71 4.09
CA TYR A 442 15.09 18.20 4.53
C TYR A 442 16.23 17.21 4.31
N ASN A 443 15.92 15.99 3.82
CA ASN A 443 16.90 15.05 3.30
C ASN A 443 16.22 14.06 2.35
N THR A 444 16.58 14.15 1.07
CA THR A 444 15.98 13.35 -0.01
C THR A 444 16.67 12.00 -0.21
N GLU A 445 17.63 11.62 0.64
CA GLU A 445 18.23 10.28 0.60
C GLU A 445 17.23 9.24 1.10
N ALA A 446 16.74 8.41 0.18
CA ALA A 446 15.84 7.30 0.48
C ALA A 446 16.56 6.23 1.34
N PRO A 447 15.87 5.58 2.30
CA PRO A 447 16.52 4.62 3.19
C PRO A 447 17.26 3.47 2.50
N ILE A 448 16.78 2.99 1.33
CA ILE A 448 17.51 1.98 0.55
C ILE A 448 18.90 2.44 0.13
N CYS A 449 19.07 3.73 -0.17
CA CYS A 449 20.36 4.30 -0.54
C CYS A 449 21.30 4.36 0.67
N THR A 450 20.79 4.72 1.85
CA THR A 450 21.56 4.67 3.09
C THR A 450 22.01 3.25 3.42
N LEU A 451 21.13 2.26 3.23
CA LEU A 451 21.45 0.84 3.41
C LEU A 451 22.56 0.37 2.46
N ILE A 452 22.43 0.66 1.16
CA ILE A 452 23.44 0.27 0.16
C ILE A 452 24.78 0.97 0.41
N LYS A 453 24.81 2.24 0.83
CA LYS A 453 26.06 2.90 1.22
C LYS A 453 26.70 2.28 2.45
N THR A 454 25.89 1.91 3.44
CA THR A 454 26.37 1.20 4.63
C THR A 454 27.00 -0.14 4.22
N TYR A 455 26.29 -0.89 3.38
CA TYR A 455 26.75 -2.14 2.80
C TYR A 455 28.04 -1.98 1.97
N GLN A 456 28.09 -0.97 1.11
CA GLN A 456 29.28 -0.61 0.34
C GLN A 456 30.49 -0.38 1.24
N ASN A 457 30.33 0.44 2.29
CA ASN A 457 31.41 0.80 3.19
C ASN A 457 31.88 -0.38 4.03
N THR A 458 30.97 -1.19 4.57
CA THR A 458 31.31 -2.33 5.42
C THR A 458 31.96 -3.47 4.65
N HIS A 459 31.47 -3.76 3.44
CA HIS A 459 31.98 -4.84 2.58
C HIS A 459 33.05 -4.36 1.57
N GLN A 460 33.46 -3.10 1.65
CA GLN A 460 34.53 -2.49 0.85
C GLN A 460 34.34 -2.58 -0.68
N TYR A 461 33.10 -2.44 -1.16
CA TYR A 461 32.82 -2.32 -2.60
C TYR A 461 33.38 -1.00 -3.15
N LYS A 462 33.88 -1.03 -4.39
CA LYS A 462 34.59 0.10 -5.00
C LYS A 462 33.72 1.34 -5.18
N ASN A 463 32.45 1.14 -5.51
CA ASN A 463 31.48 2.20 -5.79
C ASN A 463 30.05 1.75 -5.42
N TYR A 464 29.12 2.71 -5.46
CA TYR A 464 27.72 2.48 -5.14
C TYR A 464 27.08 1.48 -6.09
N GLU A 465 27.39 1.55 -7.38
CA GLU A 465 26.82 0.71 -8.43
C GLU A 465 27.14 -0.78 -8.22
N GLU A 466 28.37 -1.11 -7.85
CA GLU A 466 28.79 -2.48 -7.51
C GLU A 466 28.07 -3.00 -6.26
N ALA A 467 28.01 -2.19 -5.20
CA ALA A 467 27.30 -2.54 -3.98
C ALA A 467 25.80 -2.71 -4.22
N ALA A 468 25.18 -1.81 -4.98
CA ALA A 468 23.76 -1.84 -5.33
C ALA A 468 23.40 -3.11 -6.10
N LYS A 469 24.22 -3.51 -7.07
CA LYS A 469 24.03 -4.74 -7.85
C LYS A 469 24.08 -6.00 -6.99
N GLN A 470 25.03 -6.10 -6.06
CA GLN A 470 25.06 -7.25 -5.15
C GLN A 470 23.91 -7.21 -4.14
N TRP A 471 23.64 -6.04 -3.55
CA TRP A 471 22.57 -5.87 -2.57
C TRP A 471 21.20 -6.24 -3.14
N ILE A 472 20.87 -5.77 -4.35
CA ILE A 472 19.58 -6.07 -4.99
C ILE A 472 19.50 -7.53 -5.46
N LYS A 473 20.63 -8.17 -5.79
CA LYS A 473 20.67 -9.60 -6.06
C LYS A 473 20.23 -10.40 -4.83
N ASP A 474 20.80 -10.09 -3.67
CA ASP A 474 20.47 -10.79 -2.43
C ASP A 474 19.03 -10.49 -1.99
N TYR A 475 18.59 -9.24 -2.12
CA TYR A 475 17.22 -8.84 -1.83
C TYR A 475 16.18 -9.54 -2.72
N SER A 476 16.39 -9.49 -4.04
CA SER A 476 15.47 -10.10 -5.01
C SER A 476 15.47 -11.62 -4.91
N LYS A 477 16.62 -12.25 -4.61
CA LYS A 477 16.70 -13.69 -4.35
C LYS A 477 15.86 -14.09 -3.15
N ALA A 478 15.92 -13.36 -2.05
CA ALA A 478 15.09 -13.61 -0.88
C ALA A 478 13.59 -13.46 -1.23
N LEU A 479 13.20 -12.34 -1.84
CA LEU A 479 11.78 -12.08 -2.15
C LEU A 479 11.21 -13.08 -3.16
N LEU A 480 11.89 -13.29 -4.29
CA LEU A 480 11.43 -14.15 -5.38
C LEU A 480 11.56 -15.63 -5.03
N GLY A 481 12.50 -15.99 -4.15
CA GLY A 481 12.68 -17.34 -3.65
C GLY A 481 11.48 -17.88 -2.87
N LEU A 482 10.69 -17.02 -2.23
CA LEU A 482 9.40 -17.40 -1.64
C LEU A 482 8.27 -17.40 -2.67
N VAL A 483 8.19 -16.34 -3.46
CA VAL A 483 7.01 -16.07 -4.30
C VAL A 483 6.95 -17.00 -5.52
N ILE A 484 8.08 -17.25 -6.19
CA ILE A 484 8.11 -18.04 -7.42
C ILE A 484 7.79 -19.52 -7.16
N PRO A 485 8.35 -20.21 -6.15
CA PRO A 485 7.99 -21.60 -5.88
C PRO A 485 6.54 -21.74 -5.42
N LEU A 486 6.00 -20.83 -4.59
CA LEU A 486 4.59 -20.82 -4.20
C LEU A 486 3.66 -20.73 -5.41
N TYR A 487 3.95 -19.81 -6.33
CA TYR A 487 3.20 -19.68 -7.58
C TYR A 487 3.34 -20.93 -8.46
N SER A 488 4.57 -21.38 -8.68
CA SER A 488 4.89 -22.38 -9.70
C SER A 488 4.45 -23.79 -9.31
N LYS A 489 4.58 -24.17 -8.04
CA LYS A 489 4.28 -25.51 -7.53
C LYS A 489 2.85 -25.59 -6.97
N TYR A 490 2.41 -24.57 -6.25
CA TYR A 490 1.17 -24.60 -5.46
C TYR A 490 0.06 -23.69 -6.00
N GLY A 491 0.33 -22.87 -7.02
CA GLY A 491 -0.65 -21.92 -7.54
C GLY A 491 -0.97 -20.78 -6.58
N ILE A 492 -0.13 -20.53 -5.58
CA ILE A 492 -0.34 -19.49 -4.57
C ILE A 492 0.43 -18.23 -4.97
N SER A 493 -0.31 -17.14 -5.21
CA SER A 493 0.25 -15.82 -5.49
C SER A 493 0.01 -14.89 -4.32
N LEU A 494 1.06 -14.74 -3.50
CA LEU A 494 1.08 -13.77 -2.41
C LEU A 494 1.01 -12.34 -2.97
N GLU A 495 0.33 -11.45 -2.27
CA GLU A 495 0.32 -10.01 -2.59
C GLU A 495 1.54 -9.33 -1.95
N ALA A 496 2.74 -9.72 -2.37
CA ALA A 496 4.01 -9.31 -1.78
C ALA A 496 4.48 -7.93 -2.28
N HIS A 497 3.59 -6.92 -2.25
CA HIS A 497 3.92 -5.53 -2.54
C HIS A 497 4.62 -4.84 -1.36
N LEU A 498 5.17 -3.64 -1.57
CA LEU A 498 6.01 -2.93 -0.58
C LEU A 498 5.38 -2.83 0.83
N GLN A 499 4.07 -2.60 0.92
CA GLN A 499 3.38 -2.45 2.21
C GLN A 499 3.03 -3.79 2.89
N ASN A 500 2.97 -4.91 2.16
CA ASN A 500 2.65 -6.24 2.67
C ASN A 500 3.91 -7.06 2.94
N SER A 501 5.05 -6.39 3.01
CA SER A 501 6.34 -6.98 3.35
C SER A 501 6.94 -6.23 4.55
N VAL A 502 7.77 -6.93 5.32
CA VAL A 502 8.68 -6.33 6.29
C VAL A 502 10.06 -6.92 6.04
N ALA A 503 11.07 -6.08 5.86
CA ALA A 503 12.45 -6.51 5.71
C ALA A 503 13.21 -6.16 6.99
N THR A 504 14.00 -7.10 7.51
CA THR A 504 14.96 -6.84 8.59
C THR A 504 16.34 -6.63 8.01
N PHE A 505 17.08 -5.66 8.54
CA PHE A 505 18.43 -5.32 8.07
C PHE A 505 19.47 -5.49 9.18
N ASN A 506 20.63 -6.03 8.82
CA ASN A 506 21.77 -6.14 9.71
C ASN A 506 22.47 -4.78 9.89
N LYS A 507 23.34 -4.66 10.89
CA LYS A 507 24.10 -3.42 11.17
C LYS A 507 25.00 -2.99 10.00
N ASP A 508 25.44 -3.92 9.17
CA ASP A 508 26.24 -3.68 7.97
C ASP A 508 25.41 -3.24 6.75
N GLY A 509 24.09 -3.07 6.88
CA GLY A 509 23.20 -2.68 5.79
C GLY A 509 22.74 -3.83 4.87
N SER A 510 23.19 -5.06 5.10
CA SER A 510 22.71 -6.23 4.37
C SER A 510 21.30 -6.65 4.79
N LEU A 511 20.55 -7.25 3.86
CA LEU A 511 19.27 -7.89 4.17
C LEU A 511 19.49 -9.08 5.12
N ASN A 512 18.66 -9.19 6.15
CA ASN A 512 18.61 -10.33 7.05
C ASN A 512 17.48 -11.31 6.70
N MET A 513 16.24 -10.82 6.61
CA MET A 513 15.06 -11.64 6.32
C MET A 513 13.92 -10.77 5.75
N ILE A 514 13.10 -11.33 4.86
CA ILE A 514 11.84 -10.73 4.38
C ILE A 514 10.65 -11.51 4.95
N TYR A 515 9.67 -10.80 5.48
CA TYR A 515 8.43 -11.36 6.01
C TYR A 515 7.25 -10.86 5.18
N ILE A 516 6.47 -11.75 4.59
CA ILE A 516 5.23 -11.41 3.89
C ILE A 516 4.05 -11.50 4.86
N ARG A 517 3.18 -10.50 4.84
CA ARG A 517 1.99 -10.43 5.69
C ARG A 517 0.77 -10.09 4.84
N ASP A 518 -0.40 -10.23 5.46
CA ASP A 518 -1.69 -9.91 4.87
C ASP A 518 -2.12 -10.88 3.76
N PHE A 519 -3.05 -11.76 4.11
CA PHE A 519 -3.57 -12.78 3.20
C PHE A 519 -4.90 -12.41 2.54
N GLU A 520 -5.40 -11.19 2.77
CA GLU A 520 -6.69 -10.74 2.23
C GLU A 520 -6.73 -10.71 0.70
N GLY A 521 -5.67 -10.21 0.07
CA GLY A 521 -5.64 -9.92 -1.38
C GLY A 521 -4.84 -10.90 -2.22
N LEU A 522 -4.37 -12.02 -1.65
CA LEU A 522 -3.68 -13.08 -2.39
C LEU A 522 -4.62 -13.78 -3.38
N ARG A 523 -4.06 -14.49 -4.36
CA ARG A 523 -4.83 -15.35 -5.29
C ARG A 523 -4.29 -16.77 -5.28
N ILE A 524 -5.18 -17.75 -5.32
CA ILE A 524 -4.85 -19.18 -5.33
C ILE A 524 -5.54 -19.84 -6.52
N ASP A 525 -4.76 -20.51 -7.37
CA ASP A 525 -5.29 -21.44 -8.36
C ASP A 525 -5.88 -22.66 -7.64
N ASN A 526 -7.20 -22.77 -7.69
CA ASN A 526 -7.95 -23.80 -6.99
C ASN A 526 -7.57 -25.22 -7.45
N GLU A 527 -7.40 -25.43 -8.76
CA GLU A 527 -7.07 -26.75 -9.30
C GLU A 527 -5.64 -27.14 -8.91
N GLN A 528 -4.69 -26.21 -9.07
CA GLN A 528 -3.30 -26.46 -8.77
C GLN A 528 -3.05 -26.75 -7.30
N LEU A 529 -3.69 -26.00 -6.39
CA LEU A 529 -3.54 -26.22 -4.96
C LEU A 529 -4.09 -27.59 -4.52
N ASN A 530 -5.26 -28.00 -5.05
CA ASN A 530 -5.81 -29.33 -4.80
C ASN A 530 -4.90 -30.44 -5.35
N ASN A 531 -4.34 -30.26 -6.56
CA ASN A 531 -3.40 -31.21 -7.17
C ASN A 531 -2.09 -31.33 -6.37
N ALA A 532 -1.69 -30.26 -5.67
CA ALA A 532 -0.55 -30.27 -4.76
C ALA A 532 -0.84 -30.93 -3.40
N GLY A 533 -2.06 -31.45 -3.18
CA GLY A 533 -2.45 -32.17 -1.97
C GLY A 533 -3.16 -31.33 -0.91
N PHE A 534 -3.44 -30.06 -1.18
CA PHE A 534 -4.09 -29.14 -0.24
C PHE A 534 -5.54 -28.89 -0.65
N THR A 535 -6.49 -29.46 0.10
CA THR A 535 -7.90 -29.30 -0.25
C THR A 535 -8.39 -27.88 -0.01
N THR A 536 -9.10 -27.32 -0.99
CA THR A 536 -9.72 -25.98 -0.89
C THR A 536 -11.13 -25.99 -0.31
N ARG A 537 -11.67 -27.16 0.03
CA ARG A 537 -13.04 -27.32 0.55
C ARG A 537 -13.29 -26.64 1.90
N HIS A 538 -12.22 -26.34 2.64
CA HIS A 538 -12.29 -25.72 3.95
C HIS A 538 -12.27 -24.20 3.91
N PHE A 539 -12.06 -23.58 2.75
CA PHE A 539 -12.12 -22.12 2.63
C PHE A 539 -13.56 -21.63 2.80
N HIS A 540 -13.70 -20.37 3.23
CA HIS A 540 -15.00 -19.72 3.38
C HIS A 540 -15.83 -19.80 2.09
N GLU A 541 -17.15 -19.99 2.21
CA GLU A 541 -18.06 -20.14 1.06
C GLU A 541 -18.06 -18.92 0.12
N LYS A 542 -17.79 -17.72 0.66
CA LYS A 542 -17.62 -16.46 -0.10
C LYS A 542 -16.16 -16.14 -0.43
N SER A 543 -15.26 -17.13 -0.44
CA SER A 543 -13.83 -16.91 -0.66
C SER A 543 -13.57 -16.18 -1.98
N ARG A 544 -12.92 -15.02 -1.90
CA ARG A 544 -12.51 -14.22 -3.06
C ARG A 544 -11.07 -14.53 -3.48
N ILE A 545 -10.31 -15.24 -2.66
CA ILE A 545 -8.90 -15.56 -2.94
C ILE A 545 -8.73 -16.79 -3.84
N LEU A 546 -9.71 -17.70 -3.88
CA LEU A 546 -9.71 -18.85 -4.79
C LEU A 546 -10.15 -18.42 -6.20
N THR A 547 -9.47 -18.93 -7.23
CA THR A 547 -9.81 -18.66 -8.64
C THR A 547 -9.39 -19.82 -9.53
N ASN A 548 -10.02 -19.93 -10.70
CA ASN A 548 -9.61 -20.84 -11.78
C ASN A 548 -8.87 -20.09 -12.91
N SER A 549 -8.63 -18.79 -12.76
CA SER A 549 -7.93 -17.98 -13.76
C SER A 549 -6.43 -17.94 -13.49
N LYS A 550 -5.66 -18.72 -14.27
CA LYS A 550 -4.19 -18.73 -14.25
C LYS A 550 -3.61 -17.34 -14.48
N THR A 551 -4.22 -16.56 -15.37
CA THR A 551 -3.84 -15.17 -15.64
C THR A 551 -4.02 -14.30 -14.40
N SER A 552 -5.12 -14.44 -13.66
CA SER A 552 -5.34 -13.67 -12.43
C SER A 552 -4.31 -13.99 -11.35
N VAL A 553 -3.92 -15.27 -11.23
CA VAL A 553 -2.91 -15.74 -10.27
C VAL A 553 -1.55 -15.16 -10.66
N PHE A 554 -1.14 -15.36 -11.93
CA PHE A 554 0.09 -14.80 -12.47
C PHE A 554 0.18 -13.28 -12.33
N ASN A 555 -0.84 -12.53 -12.78
CA ASN A 555 -0.86 -11.08 -12.73
C ASN A 555 -0.80 -10.57 -11.29
N LYS A 556 -1.42 -11.26 -10.32
CA LYS A 556 -1.31 -10.89 -8.90
C LYS A 556 0.14 -10.98 -8.44
N MET A 557 0.80 -12.12 -8.66
CA MET A 557 2.20 -12.33 -8.30
C MET A 557 3.14 -11.32 -8.97
N PHE A 558 3.05 -11.22 -10.31
CA PHE A 558 3.98 -10.41 -11.10
C PHE A 558 3.82 -8.92 -10.79
N TYR A 559 2.58 -8.43 -10.73
CA TYR A 559 2.32 -7.03 -10.41
C TYR A 559 2.80 -6.67 -9.00
N SER A 560 2.41 -7.44 -7.97
CA SER A 560 2.76 -7.07 -6.59
C SER A 560 4.26 -7.15 -6.35
N THR A 561 4.93 -8.19 -6.85
CA THR A 561 6.31 -8.49 -6.48
C THR A 561 7.32 -7.89 -7.45
N VAL A 562 7.07 -7.91 -8.76
CA VAL A 562 8.03 -7.41 -9.75
C VAL A 562 7.77 -5.96 -10.08
N GLN A 563 6.54 -5.60 -10.48
CA GLN A 563 6.24 -4.23 -10.92
C GLN A 563 6.13 -3.25 -9.76
N ASN A 564 5.44 -3.60 -8.68
CA ASN A 564 5.22 -2.71 -7.54
C ASN A 564 6.36 -2.77 -6.53
N HIS A 565 6.80 -3.96 -6.12
CA HIS A 565 7.86 -4.06 -5.12
C HIS A 565 9.24 -3.80 -5.71
N LEU A 566 9.77 -4.72 -6.53
CA LEU A 566 11.11 -4.56 -7.10
C LEU A 566 11.21 -3.32 -8.00
N GLY A 567 10.16 -3.01 -8.78
CA GLY A 567 10.15 -1.83 -9.65
C GLY A 567 10.46 -0.52 -8.93
N GLU A 568 9.81 -0.26 -7.78
CA GLU A 568 10.05 0.96 -7.00
C GLU A 568 11.44 0.97 -6.35
N LEU A 569 11.93 -0.18 -5.88
CA LEU A 569 13.29 -0.29 -5.34
C LEU A 569 14.34 0.00 -6.42
N VAL A 570 14.22 -0.62 -7.59
CA VAL A 570 15.16 -0.47 -8.71
C VAL A 570 15.19 0.97 -9.20
N ILE A 571 14.02 1.60 -9.38
CA ILE A 571 13.92 3.02 -9.77
C ILE A 571 14.65 3.90 -8.75
N THR A 572 14.40 3.68 -7.45
CA THR A 572 15.01 4.48 -6.37
C THR A 572 16.53 4.32 -6.33
N ILE A 573 17.03 3.10 -6.48
CA ILE A 573 18.48 2.81 -6.54
C ILE A 573 19.10 3.48 -7.77
N ALA A 574 18.49 3.33 -8.94
CA ALA A 574 19.00 3.87 -10.19
C ALA A 574 19.06 5.41 -10.17
N LYS A 575 18.02 6.07 -9.63
CA LYS A 575 17.97 7.53 -9.48
C LYS A 575 19.07 8.09 -8.59
N TYR A 576 19.57 7.30 -7.63
CA TYR A 576 20.66 7.72 -6.75
C TYR A 576 22.03 7.70 -7.45
N SER A 577 22.18 6.88 -8.49
CA SER A 577 23.42 6.71 -9.23
C SER A 577 23.55 7.70 -10.40
N ASN A 578 24.79 8.01 -10.77
CA ASN A 578 25.09 8.75 -12.01
C ASN A 578 25.15 7.84 -13.25
N SER A 579 25.04 6.52 -13.07
CA SER A 579 25.13 5.54 -14.15
C SER A 579 23.79 5.39 -14.87
N LYS A 580 23.78 5.71 -16.17
CA LYS A 580 22.60 5.56 -17.04
C LYS A 580 22.24 4.11 -17.36
N VAL A 581 23.11 3.16 -17.07
CA VAL A 581 22.90 1.73 -17.38
C VAL A 581 22.57 0.90 -16.14
N LEU A 582 22.68 1.47 -14.93
CA LEU A 582 22.52 0.72 -13.68
C LEU A 582 21.14 0.04 -13.58
N GLU A 583 20.07 0.75 -13.95
CA GLU A 583 18.72 0.18 -13.95
C GLU A 583 18.64 -1.09 -14.81
N GLN A 584 19.16 -1.04 -16.03
CA GLN A 584 19.17 -2.17 -16.96
C GLN A 584 20.00 -3.33 -16.42
N GLU A 585 21.18 -3.06 -15.85
CA GLU A 585 22.04 -4.08 -15.23
C GLU A 585 21.34 -4.77 -14.05
N ILE A 586 20.63 -3.99 -13.21
CA ILE A 586 19.87 -4.54 -12.08
C ILE A 586 18.72 -5.43 -12.57
N TRP A 587 17.98 -5.02 -13.61
CA TRP A 587 16.94 -5.86 -14.19
C TRP A 587 17.47 -7.17 -14.79
N GLN A 588 18.65 -7.14 -15.41
CA GLN A 588 19.33 -8.36 -15.88
C GLN A 588 19.69 -9.29 -14.71
N ILE A 589 20.16 -8.74 -13.59
CA ILE A 589 20.44 -9.50 -12.37
C ILE A 589 19.16 -10.14 -11.82
N ILE A 590 18.05 -9.40 -11.77
CA ILE A 590 16.76 -9.92 -11.33
C ILE A 590 16.27 -11.03 -12.28
N SER A 591 16.35 -10.83 -13.60
CA SER A 591 16.00 -11.86 -14.60
C SER A 591 16.84 -13.13 -14.44
N GLN A 592 18.15 -13.00 -14.20
CA GLN A 592 19.01 -14.14 -13.91
C GLN A 592 18.64 -14.81 -12.58
N THR A 593 18.30 -14.04 -11.56
CA THR A 593 17.87 -14.58 -10.25
C THR A 593 16.60 -15.42 -10.38
N VAL A 594 15.62 -14.99 -11.20
CA VAL A 594 14.42 -15.77 -11.50
C VAL A 594 14.78 -17.11 -12.17
N GLU A 595 15.70 -17.07 -13.15
CA GLU A 595 16.17 -18.27 -13.85
C GLU A 595 16.92 -19.23 -12.91
N ASP A 596 17.76 -18.71 -12.01
CA ASP A 596 18.49 -19.50 -11.01
C ASP A 596 17.51 -20.20 -10.05
N ILE A 597 16.46 -19.49 -9.60
CA ILE A 597 15.39 -20.08 -8.77
C ILE A 597 14.70 -21.23 -9.53
N PHE A 598 14.38 -21.04 -10.81
CA PHE A 598 13.78 -22.12 -11.61
C PHE A 598 14.70 -23.32 -11.79
N ASN A 599 16.00 -23.11 -11.93
CA ASN A 599 16.97 -24.18 -12.13
C ASN A 599 17.20 -25.00 -10.86
N HIS A 600 16.98 -24.41 -9.68
CA HIS A 600 17.08 -25.10 -8.39
C HIS A 600 15.76 -25.72 -7.93
N MET A 601 14.64 -25.34 -8.52
CA MET A 601 13.31 -25.82 -8.12
C MET A 601 13.17 -27.33 -8.39
N THR A 602 12.69 -28.05 -7.38
CA THR A 602 12.46 -29.49 -7.45
C THR A 602 10.98 -29.83 -7.56
N HIS A 603 10.65 -31.09 -7.84
CA HIS A 603 9.27 -31.61 -7.85
C HIS A 603 8.29 -30.86 -8.78
N ILE A 604 8.79 -30.31 -9.89
CA ILE A 604 8.00 -29.65 -10.93
C ILE A 604 8.33 -30.25 -12.31
N SER A 605 7.31 -30.44 -13.16
CA SER A 605 7.56 -30.99 -14.49
C SER A 605 8.24 -29.96 -15.41
N LYS A 606 9.18 -30.43 -16.24
CA LYS A 606 9.90 -29.55 -17.19
C LYS A 606 8.95 -28.79 -18.12
N GLN A 607 7.87 -29.41 -18.55
CA GLN A 607 6.86 -28.78 -19.41
C GLN A 607 6.15 -27.63 -18.70
N HIS A 608 5.72 -27.84 -17.44
CA HIS A 608 5.06 -26.80 -16.65
C HIS A 608 6.02 -25.64 -16.37
N LEU A 609 7.26 -25.95 -15.98
CA LEU A 609 8.31 -24.95 -15.77
C LEU A 609 8.57 -24.10 -17.02
N ASN A 610 8.68 -24.73 -18.19
CA ASN A 610 8.89 -24.01 -19.46
C ASN A 610 7.71 -23.09 -19.83
N ASN A 611 6.47 -23.49 -19.53
CA ASN A 611 5.30 -22.64 -19.74
C ASN A 611 5.32 -21.40 -18.83
N ILE A 612 5.72 -21.58 -17.57
CA ILE A 612 5.89 -20.49 -16.62
C ILE A 612 7.01 -19.53 -17.08
N LYS A 613 8.17 -20.07 -17.47
CA LYS A 613 9.30 -19.28 -18.00
C LYS A 613 8.89 -18.42 -19.20
N ARG A 614 8.14 -18.99 -20.15
CA ARG A 614 7.59 -18.25 -21.31
C ARG A 614 6.72 -17.05 -20.91
N THR A 615 5.96 -17.19 -19.83
CA THR A 615 5.06 -16.14 -19.35
C THR A 615 5.83 -15.04 -18.62
N ILE A 616 6.74 -15.41 -17.71
CA ILE A 616 7.52 -14.45 -16.91
C ILE A 616 8.53 -13.67 -17.77
N PHE A 617 9.12 -14.31 -18.77
CA PHE A 617 10.12 -13.71 -19.66
C PHE A 617 9.54 -13.25 -21.01
N ALA A 618 8.20 -13.17 -21.14
CA ALA A 618 7.55 -12.58 -22.31
C ALA A 618 8.08 -11.16 -22.57
N SER A 619 8.13 -10.72 -23.83
CA SER A 619 8.64 -9.39 -24.20
C SER A 619 7.79 -8.25 -23.64
N GLU A 620 6.49 -8.49 -23.51
CA GLU A 620 5.52 -7.55 -22.96
C GLU A 620 4.72 -8.21 -21.85
N ILE A 621 4.26 -7.41 -20.90
CA ILE A 621 3.49 -7.88 -19.75
C ILE A 621 2.29 -6.98 -19.50
N ASP A 622 1.28 -7.53 -18.82
CA ASP A 622 0.12 -6.76 -18.39
C ASP A 622 0.52 -5.76 -17.29
N TYR A 623 0.03 -4.53 -17.43
CA TYR A 623 0.14 -3.49 -16.41
C TYR A 623 -1.26 -2.95 -16.12
N LYS A 624 -1.62 -2.87 -14.83
CA LYS A 624 -2.97 -2.52 -14.39
C LYS A 624 -3.28 -1.03 -14.59
N CYS A 625 -4.44 -0.70 -15.17
CA CYS A 625 -4.90 0.66 -15.40
C CYS A 625 -5.82 1.14 -14.26
N VAL A 626 -5.22 1.50 -13.12
CA VAL A 626 -5.96 1.82 -11.88
C VAL A 626 -6.78 3.11 -11.98
N THR A 627 -6.34 4.10 -12.76
CA THR A 627 -7.06 5.38 -12.89
C THR A 627 -8.20 5.24 -13.89
N THR A 628 -7.98 4.55 -15.02
CA THR A 628 -9.03 4.24 -16.00
C THR A 628 -10.17 3.48 -15.35
N MET A 629 -9.88 2.40 -14.61
CA MET A 629 -10.90 1.63 -13.90
C MET A 629 -11.75 2.48 -12.94
N ARG A 630 -11.15 3.53 -12.35
CA ARG A 630 -11.87 4.43 -11.43
C ARG A 630 -12.84 5.38 -12.15
N LEU A 631 -12.55 5.75 -13.39
CA LEU A 631 -13.42 6.60 -14.22
C LEU A 631 -14.53 5.80 -14.92
N GLU A 632 -14.32 4.51 -15.14
CA GLU A 632 -15.27 3.61 -15.82
C GLU A 632 -16.21 2.84 -14.86
N ASP A 633 -16.11 3.09 -13.55
CA ASP A 633 -16.78 2.34 -12.46
C ASP A 633 -16.53 0.82 -12.47
N GLN A 634 -15.43 0.39 -13.08
CA GLN A 634 -15.06 -1.02 -13.13
C GLN A 634 -14.28 -1.41 -11.87
N ALA A 635 -14.98 -1.56 -10.75
CA ALA A 635 -14.36 -2.05 -9.51
C ALA A 635 -13.96 -3.55 -9.60
N HIS A 636 -14.59 -4.32 -10.50
CA HIS A 636 -14.51 -5.78 -10.54
C HIS A 636 -13.88 -6.35 -11.83
N GLU A 637 -13.79 -5.56 -12.91
CA GLU A 637 -13.12 -5.95 -14.16
C GLU A 637 -11.77 -5.23 -14.25
N TYR A 638 -10.68 -5.98 -14.38
CA TYR A 638 -9.34 -5.40 -14.44
C TYR A 638 -8.99 -4.98 -15.86
N THR A 639 -8.84 -3.67 -16.08
CA THR A 639 -8.28 -3.12 -17.31
C THR A 639 -6.75 -3.17 -17.27
N TYR A 640 -6.14 -3.65 -18.36
CA TYR A 640 -4.69 -3.77 -18.51
C TYR A 640 -4.21 -3.14 -19.82
N ILE A 641 -2.97 -2.66 -19.80
CA ILE A 641 -2.20 -2.28 -20.99
C ILE A 641 -0.95 -3.16 -21.08
N LYS A 642 -0.44 -3.38 -22.30
CA LYS A 642 0.86 -4.03 -22.51
C LYS A 642 1.99 -3.01 -22.35
N VAL A 643 3.02 -3.41 -21.61
CA VAL A 643 4.25 -2.63 -21.44
C VAL A 643 5.46 -3.52 -21.62
N ASN A 644 6.61 -2.93 -21.95
CA ASN A 644 7.87 -3.65 -22.05
C ASN A 644 8.25 -4.34 -20.74
N ASN A 645 8.59 -5.63 -20.82
CA ASN A 645 9.02 -6.41 -19.67
C ASN A 645 10.55 -6.35 -19.50
N PRO A 646 11.09 -5.76 -18.42
CA PRO A 646 12.52 -5.68 -18.20
C PRO A 646 13.17 -7.04 -17.88
N LEU A 647 12.38 -8.07 -17.56
CA LEU A 647 12.88 -9.43 -17.34
C LEU A 647 13.10 -10.19 -18.66
N HIS A 648 12.61 -9.69 -19.79
CA HIS A 648 12.67 -10.37 -21.08
C HIS A 648 14.10 -10.73 -21.48
N ARG A 649 14.30 -11.99 -21.88
CA ARG A 649 15.57 -12.55 -22.34
C ARG A 649 15.51 -12.70 -23.86
N LYS A 650 16.32 -11.91 -24.59
CA LYS A 650 16.28 -11.88 -26.07
C LYS A 650 16.74 -13.20 -26.75
N ASN A 651 17.38 -14.14 -26.04
CA ASN A 651 18.11 -15.27 -26.63
C ASN A 651 17.93 -16.65 -25.95
N ASP A 652 16.78 -16.97 -25.34
CA ASP A 652 16.56 -18.29 -24.69
C ASP A 652 15.25 -19.03 -25.11
N LEU A 653 14.79 -18.87 -26.36
CA LEU A 653 13.69 -19.67 -26.92
C LEU A 653 14.11 -20.49 -28.15
#